data_AF-A0A952QLP6-F1
#
_entry.id   AF-A0A952QLP6-F1
#
_cell.length_a   1.000
_cell.length_b   1.000
_cell.length_c   1.000
_cell.angle_alpha   90.00
_cell.angle_beta   90.00
_cell.angle_gamma   90.00
#
_symmetry.space_group_name_H-M   'P 1'
#
loop_
_entity.id
_entity.type
_entity.pdbx_description
1 polymer ?
#
loop_
_entity_poly.entity_id
_entity_poly.type
_entity_poly.pdbx_seq_one_letter_code
_entity_poly.pdbx_strand_id
1 'polypeptide(L)'
;MVPRALMAVLALSLVGMAAAQLDEREVRGLEDALYLANFRLDDLKSDRSPFRTMALSDWIRDGMGDPMGFSGKLMHCHRLGISRDWKQVFAEVVTPATGIPLSDPIPAVPPGETSNCPEELLAAIRPLAETLVSADAAIRKAVSALTPSEQRQLIESLSALAPDDRSIAISYVQGPVLPIEGCQELLKKVDLGLICRAGLSVLSAAQEASAKLKAGKWDMTGKNRYTIAGLPVVVGGVGPDSHGERDARITIDLGGDDSYSGRHGAGVGYTSVLIDLGGNDTYRVPDLSVGAGVLGVGIAIDEGGDDRFEGQNVNFGSGIAGVGVLLKSAGNDYYRMSSVGEGFGMFGLGILSDSGGDDLYKIGVMGQGVGRSQGLGWLVDGKGDDLYQAGGLILNSPLFDDVYYSEAQGFGMGFRDDAGGVPGGVGLLTDGAGNDNYLGETYCQAASYWFSLGSLYDAGGHDNYRAYHYAQSSAMHLTSAYLFDLSGDDGYLTQFGAAQGIGHDYGLAFFLDRSGNDVYAARDARPGTGVSNGIGIFVDSGGIDRYSGEPGFAQAARSMMSLGVFVDLDGDDLYPGGMSNGAAVVAPQTAIRSDEPTTQRPGPSEAPAPPPAPGSIPKPADSEIAKLYETATGWRVGSSQKAVDDSVNQLIGIGLPAFEWMVANRLASVDRLAVRAWARIVNGIGIDAVAALGRKALGGNDKELEAVIRIGAEGNIADIAAILPRVIKEKPALRDLAIRAAGTLKARGCVDAILPTLFQADPITQRTAMAALAEIGDPSSVGTAANYVDSPDPFVKDAAIRLVLTSPQQAEALGKVLISEADERKARTGVVIMSRLNMFNSLDVVGAALSDPRPGVRITALLELNGRCPEQYREAFVALVKDPLPNVARVAKQVRP
;
A
#
# COMPACT_ATOMS: atom_id res chain seq x y z
N MET A 1 20.63 -25.64 41.30
CA MET A 1 21.13 -24.43 40.60
C MET A 1 20.90 -24.65 39.12
N VAL A 2 20.17 -23.76 38.44
CA VAL A 2 20.10 -23.76 36.97
C VAL A 2 21.40 -23.11 36.45
N PRO A 3 22.02 -23.58 35.34
CA PRO A 3 23.23 -22.96 34.81
C PRO A 3 22.95 -21.53 34.32
N ARG A 4 23.82 -20.56 34.66
CA ARG A 4 23.67 -19.15 34.24
C ARG A 4 23.54 -18.97 32.73
N ALA A 5 24.18 -19.83 31.93
CA ALA A 5 24.08 -19.82 30.47
C ALA A 5 22.63 -20.01 29.96
N LEU A 6 21.81 -20.83 30.62
CA LEU A 6 20.44 -21.09 30.18
C LEU A 6 19.53 -19.86 30.41
N MET A 7 19.79 -19.08 31.46
CA MET A 7 19.10 -17.82 31.71
C MET A 7 19.53 -16.70 30.75
N ALA A 8 20.79 -16.70 30.30
CA ALA A 8 21.25 -15.74 29.29
C ALA A 8 20.57 -15.98 27.92
N VAL A 9 20.48 -17.24 27.48
CA VAL A 9 19.77 -17.60 26.23
C VAL A 9 18.28 -17.28 26.33
N LEU A 10 17.63 -17.58 27.46
CA LEU A 10 16.21 -17.24 27.67
C LEU A 10 15.98 -15.71 27.70
N ALA A 11 16.88 -14.94 28.29
CA ALA A 11 16.81 -13.48 28.27
C ALA A 11 16.96 -12.92 26.85
N LEU A 12 17.93 -13.40 26.07
CA LEU A 12 18.10 -13.02 24.65
C LEU A 12 16.87 -13.39 23.81
N SER A 13 16.26 -14.55 24.01
CA SER A 13 15.02 -14.91 23.30
C SER A 13 13.80 -14.07 23.70
N LEU A 14 13.76 -13.55 24.93
CA LEU A 14 12.66 -12.68 25.40
C LEU A 14 12.84 -11.22 24.94
N VAL A 15 14.08 -10.71 24.94
CA VAL A 15 14.41 -9.39 24.38
C VAL A 15 14.18 -9.39 22.86
N GLY A 16 14.60 -10.45 22.15
CA GLY A 16 14.37 -10.61 20.71
C GLY A 16 12.89 -10.78 20.31
N MET A 17 12.01 -11.18 21.26
CA MET A 17 10.56 -11.17 21.06
C MET A 17 9.90 -9.83 21.41
N ALA A 18 10.53 -9.00 22.25
CA ALA A 18 9.99 -7.69 22.60
C ALA A 18 10.14 -6.67 21.45
N ALA A 19 11.27 -6.68 20.75
CA ALA A 19 11.54 -5.73 19.66
C ALA A 19 10.76 -6.04 18.36
N ALA A 20 10.44 -7.31 18.10
CA ALA A 20 9.83 -7.79 16.85
C ALA A 20 8.30 -7.61 16.75
N GLN A 21 7.74 -6.70 17.55
CA GLN A 21 6.33 -6.37 17.62
C GLN A 21 6.15 -4.92 18.12
N LEU A 22 4.91 -4.45 18.18
CA LEU A 22 4.59 -3.22 18.90
C LEU A 22 4.73 -3.45 20.42
N ASP A 23 5.33 -2.50 21.11
CA ASP A 23 5.63 -2.57 22.54
C ASP A 23 4.42 -2.14 23.42
N GLU A 24 4.51 -2.28 24.75
CA GLU A 24 3.41 -1.88 25.63
C GLU A 24 3.23 -0.34 25.73
N ARG A 25 4.23 0.49 25.42
CA ARG A 25 4.12 1.96 25.37
C ARG A 25 3.34 2.37 24.11
N GLU A 26 3.79 1.90 22.95
CA GLU A 26 3.19 2.12 21.62
C GLU A 26 1.71 1.73 21.60
N VAL A 27 1.40 0.51 22.08
CA VAL A 27 0.01 0.01 22.14
C VAL A 27 -0.85 0.84 23.08
N ARG A 28 -0.37 1.19 24.29
CA ARG A 28 -1.13 2.04 25.23
C ARG A 28 -1.32 3.46 24.72
N GLY A 29 -0.32 4.03 24.07
CA GLY A 29 -0.36 5.36 23.46
C GLY A 29 -1.44 5.46 22.38
N LEU A 30 -1.50 4.47 21.49
CA LEU A 30 -2.58 4.35 20.50
C LEU A 30 -3.95 4.12 21.16
N GLU A 31 -4.05 3.29 22.21
CA GLU A 31 -5.30 3.11 22.97
C GLU A 31 -5.79 4.43 23.59
N ASP A 32 -4.93 5.17 24.29
CA ASP A 32 -5.29 6.44 24.94
C ASP A 32 -5.64 7.53 23.91
N ALA A 33 -4.93 7.61 22.79
CA ALA A 33 -5.23 8.53 21.69
C ALA A 33 -6.60 8.23 21.05
N LEU A 34 -6.86 6.97 20.68
CA LEU A 34 -8.16 6.53 20.14
C LEU A 34 -9.30 6.74 21.15
N TYR A 35 -9.01 6.53 22.44
CA TYR A 35 -9.95 6.74 23.52
C TYR A 35 -10.40 8.20 23.62
N LEU A 36 -9.59 9.20 23.26
CA LEU A 36 -10.01 10.61 23.20
C LEU A 36 -11.24 10.80 22.29
N ALA A 37 -11.26 10.12 21.15
CA ALA A 37 -12.30 10.23 20.12
C ALA A 37 -13.44 9.19 20.25
N ASN A 38 -13.48 8.39 21.33
CA ASN A 38 -14.45 7.30 21.56
C ASN A 38 -14.26 6.09 20.61
N PHE A 39 -13.01 5.80 20.23
CA PHE A 39 -12.58 4.60 19.50
C PHE A 39 -11.83 3.62 20.43
N ARG A 40 -11.54 2.43 19.91
CA ARG A 40 -10.67 1.36 20.46
C ARG A 40 -9.78 0.84 19.34
N LEU A 41 -8.71 0.10 19.66
CA LEU A 41 -7.91 -0.62 18.65
C LEU A 41 -8.77 -1.59 17.82
N ASP A 42 -9.74 -2.28 18.43
CA ASP A 42 -10.69 -3.13 17.70
C ASP A 42 -11.58 -2.36 16.71
N ASP A 43 -11.85 -1.06 16.94
CA ASP A 43 -12.63 -0.23 16.00
C ASP A 43 -11.79 0.18 14.76
N LEU A 44 -10.46 -0.06 14.75
CA LEU A 44 -9.62 0.02 13.55
C LEU A 44 -9.80 -1.20 12.63
N LYS A 45 -10.24 -2.34 13.18
CA LYS A 45 -10.36 -3.59 12.44
C LYS A 45 -11.60 -3.52 11.55
N SER A 46 -11.42 -3.61 10.24
CA SER A 46 -12.55 -3.47 9.32
C SER A 46 -12.29 -4.09 7.96
N ASP A 47 -13.33 -4.68 7.38
CA ASP A 47 -13.32 -5.09 5.99
C ASP A 47 -13.40 -3.85 5.08
N ARG A 48 -12.34 -3.59 4.29
CA ARG A 48 -12.19 -2.37 3.47
C ARG A 48 -12.45 -2.59 1.97
N SER A 49 -12.47 -3.83 1.47
CA SER A 49 -12.50 -4.09 0.01
C SER A 49 -13.92 -4.26 -0.54
N PRO A 50 -14.44 -3.30 -1.35
CA PRO A 50 -15.73 -3.47 -2.03
C PRO A 50 -15.71 -4.59 -3.08
N PHE A 51 -14.52 -5.08 -3.47
CA PHE A 51 -14.34 -6.06 -4.54
C PHE A 51 -14.08 -7.46 -3.98
N ARG A 52 -15.06 -7.99 -3.22
CA ARG A 52 -15.01 -9.32 -2.57
C ARG A 52 -14.69 -10.50 -3.49
N THR A 53 -14.84 -10.32 -4.80
CA THR A 53 -14.57 -11.34 -5.83
C THR A 53 -13.16 -11.28 -6.41
N MET A 54 -12.33 -10.31 -6.03
CA MET A 54 -10.92 -10.23 -6.45
C MET A 54 -10.07 -11.19 -5.61
N ALA A 55 -9.16 -11.92 -6.28
CA ALA A 55 -8.24 -12.86 -5.64
C ALA A 55 -7.07 -12.11 -4.96
N LEU A 56 -7.35 -11.51 -3.81
CA LEU A 56 -6.35 -10.91 -2.91
C LEU A 56 -5.68 -11.98 -2.06
N SER A 57 -4.36 -11.91 -1.88
CA SER A 57 -3.66 -12.74 -0.89
C SER A 57 -4.09 -12.37 0.53
N ASP A 58 -3.79 -13.24 1.49
CA ASP A 58 -4.22 -13.04 2.88
C ASP A 58 -3.48 -11.85 3.51
N TRP A 59 -2.20 -11.61 3.19
CA TRP A 59 -1.47 -10.42 3.67
C TRP A 59 -2.06 -9.09 3.19
N ILE A 60 -2.50 -9.00 1.93
CA ILE A 60 -3.16 -7.78 1.40
C ILE A 60 -4.51 -7.54 2.10
N ARG A 61 -5.17 -8.61 2.58
CA ARG A 61 -6.42 -8.52 3.34
C ARG A 61 -6.18 -8.17 4.81
N ASP A 62 -5.24 -8.84 5.45
CA ASP A 62 -4.85 -8.65 6.85
C ASP A 62 -4.28 -7.23 7.07
N GLY A 63 -3.40 -6.76 6.19
CA GLY A 63 -2.75 -5.45 6.29
C GLY A 63 -3.70 -4.26 6.15
N MET A 64 -4.86 -4.43 5.51
CA MET A 64 -5.98 -3.47 5.57
C MET A 64 -6.95 -3.72 6.73
N GLY A 65 -7.02 -4.97 7.21
CA GLY A 65 -8.10 -5.51 8.03
C GLY A 65 -7.86 -5.52 9.53
N ASP A 66 -6.61 -5.71 9.98
CA ASP A 66 -6.18 -5.65 11.38
C ASP A 66 -4.76 -5.08 11.45
N PRO A 67 -4.58 -3.74 11.44
CA PRO A 67 -3.25 -3.13 11.37
C PRO A 67 -2.39 -3.44 12.61
N MET A 68 -3.01 -3.62 13.77
CA MET A 68 -2.28 -3.88 15.02
C MET A 68 -1.73 -5.31 15.03
N GLY A 69 -2.57 -6.30 14.70
CA GLY A 69 -2.14 -7.69 14.58
C GLY A 69 -1.19 -7.92 13.40
N PHE A 70 -1.37 -7.18 12.31
CA PHE A 70 -0.51 -7.30 11.13
C PHE A 70 0.87 -6.64 11.31
N SER A 71 0.97 -5.52 12.03
CA SER A 71 2.27 -4.86 12.28
C SER A 71 3.28 -5.80 12.95
N GLY A 72 2.93 -6.41 14.09
CA GLY A 72 3.84 -7.34 14.77
C GLY A 72 4.13 -8.63 13.97
N LYS A 73 3.17 -9.10 13.17
CA LYS A 73 3.39 -10.20 12.21
C LYS A 73 4.43 -9.81 11.15
N LEU A 74 4.34 -8.59 10.62
CA LEU A 74 5.19 -8.07 9.56
C LEU A 74 6.62 -7.79 10.05
N MET A 75 6.78 -7.14 11.21
CA MET A 75 8.07 -6.91 11.87
C MET A 75 8.83 -8.21 12.16
N HIS A 76 8.14 -9.24 12.66
CA HIS A 76 8.74 -10.58 12.82
C HIS A 76 9.18 -11.19 11.48
N CYS A 77 8.41 -11.00 10.40
CA CYS A 77 8.78 -11.48 9.07
C CYS A 77 10.01 -10.76 8.50
N HIS A 78 10.10 -9.43 8.65
CA HIS A 78 11.31 -8.66 8.30
C HIS A 78 12.53 -9.20 9.04
N ARG A 79 12.45 -9.33 10.37
CA ARG A 79 13.51 -9.91 11.21
C ARG A 79 13.84 -11.39 10.90
N LEU A 80 12.93 -12.15 10.29
CA LEU A 80 13.25 -13.49 9.74
C LEU A 80 14.10 -13.40 8.47
N GLY A 81 13.91 -12.38 7.62
CA GLY A 81 14.77 -12.10 6.47
C GLY A 81 16.24 -11.97 6.90
N ILE A 82 16.52 -11.06 7.85
CA ILE A 82 17.87 -10.83 8.41
C ILE A 82 18.48 -12.13 8.98
N SER A 83 17.66 -13.05 9.49
CA SER A 83 18.14 -14.34 10.03
C SER A 83 18.60 -15.35 8.97
N ARG A 84 18.22 -15.14 7.69
CA ARG A 84 18.54 -15.95 6.51
C ARG A 84 18.22 -17.46 6.63
N ASP A 85 17.36 -17.88 7.57
CA ASP A 85 16.73 -19.21 7.56
C ASP A 85 15.64 -19.26 6.48
N TRP A 86 16.06 -19.45 5.23
CA TRP A 86 15.15 -19.49 4.08
C TRP A 86 14.09 -20.59 4.17
N LYS A 87 14.30 -21.63 4.98
CA LYS A 87 13.29 -22.67 5.21
C LYS A 87 12.18 -22.16 6.13
N GLN A 88 12.50 -21.42 7.18
CA GLN A 88 11.51 -20.73 8.02
C GLN A 88 10.84 -19.60 7.24
N VAL A 89 11.60 -18.78 6.51
CA VAL A 89 11.07 -17.68 5.69
C VAL A 89 10.07 -18.16 4.64
N PHE A 90 10.37 -19.22 3.87
CA PHE A 90 9.40 -19.75 2.90
C PHE A 90 8.12 -20.28 3.57
N ALA A 91 8.22 -20.84 4.78
CA ALA A 91 7.07 -21.38 5.51
C ALA A 91 6.17 -20.28 6.12
N GLU A 92 6.76 -19.24 6.71
CA GLU A 92 6.03 -18.20 7.44
C GLU A 92 5.66 -16.97 6.58
N VAL A 93 6.48 -16.65 5.56
CA VAL A 93 6.29 -15.47 4.70
C VAL A 93 5.65 -15.83 3.35
N VAL A 94 6.30 -16.73 2.57
CA VAL A 94 5.97 -16.88 1.15
C VAL A 94 4.54 -17.41 0.93
N THR A 95 4.11 -18.45 1.65
CA THR A 95 2.72 -18.98 1.51
C THR A 95 1.68 -17.90 1.89
N PRO A 96 1.73 -17.24 3.06
CA PRO A 96 0.75 -16.19 3.40
C PRO A 96 0.78 -14.93 2.54
N ALA A 97 1.96 -14.50 2.06
CA ALA A 97 2.12 -13.29 1.24
C ALA A 97 1.56 -13.45 -0.18
N THR A 98 1.78 -14.61 -0.79
CA THR A 98 1.42 -14.90 -2.20
C THR A 98 0.15 -15.74 -2.37
N GLY A 99 -0.27 -16.46 -1.32
CA GLY A 99 -1.33 -17.48 -1.39
C GLY A 99 -0.86 -18.84 -1.97
N ILE A 100 0.43 -19.02 -2.21
CA ILE A 100 0.99 -20.19 -2.90
C ILE A 100 1.30 -21.33 -1.90
N PRO A 101 0.69 -22.53 -2.01
CA PRO A 101 0.85 -23.60 -1.02
C PRO A 101 2.14 -24.44 -1.21
N LEU A 102 2.82 -24.75 -0.10
CA LEU A 102 4.14 -25.41 -0.10
C LEU A 102 4.20 -26.83 0.53
N SER A 103 3.05 -27.52 0.70
CA SER A 103 2.92 -28.66 1.63
C SER A 103 3.69 -29.96 1.32
N ASP A 104 3.87 -30.33 0.05
CA ASP A 104 4.39 -31.67 -0.32
C ASP A 104 5.74 -31.60 -1.06
N PRO A 105 6.70 -32.48 -0.74
CA PRO A 105 8.05 -32.45 -1.32
C PRO A 105 8.06 -32.81 -2.82
N ILE A 106 9.06 -32.30 -3.53
CA ILE A 106 9.30 -32.63 -4.94
C ILE A 106 9.75 -34.11 -5.07
N PRO A 107 9.05 -34.95 -5.85
CA PRO A 107 9.46 -36.34 -6.06
C PRO A 107 10.80 -36.43 -6.79
N ALA A 108 11.72 -37.24 -6.26
CA ALA A 108 13.02 -37.48 -6.88
C ALA A 108 12.89 -38.18 -8.25
N VAL A 109 13.68 -37.72 -9.22
CA VAL A 109 13.77 -38.28 -10.57
C VAL A 109 15.15 -38.92 -10.75
N PRO A 110 15.26 -40.10 -11.41
CA PRO A 110 16.56 -40.73 -11.64
C PRO A 110 17.53 -39.81 -12.40
N PRO A 111 18.80 -39.66 -11.95
CA PRO A 111 19.79 -38.83 -12.63
C PRO A 111 20.14 -39.36 -14.03
N GLY A 112 20.47 -38.44 -14.94
CA GLY A 112 21.15 -38.76 -16.18
C GLY A 112 22.64 -39.07 -16.01
N GLU A 113 23.35 -39.19 -17.13
CA GLU A 113 24.78 -39.54 -17.14
C GLU A 113 25.66 -38.54 -16.39
N THR A 114 26.77 -39.03 -15.84
CA THR A 114 27.80 -38.21 -15.19
C THR A 114 29.15 -38.45 -15.87
N SER A 115 29.79 -37.36 -16.26
CA SER A 115 31.15 -37.32 -16.85
C SER A 115 32.24 -37.53 -15.79
N ASN A 116 33.52 -37.52 -16.21
CA ASN A 116 34.70 -37.70 -15.36
C ASN A 116 35.04 -36.48 -14.49
N CYS A 117 34.07 -36.00 -13.70
CA CYS A 117 34.27 -35.00 -12.66
C CYS A 117 35.07 -35.61 -11.48
N PRO A 118 36.04 -34.89 -10.87
CA PRO A 118 36.76 -35.34 -9.67
C PRO A 118 35.83 -35.75 -8.52
N GLU A 119 36.16 -36.80 -7.76
CA GLU A 119 35.23 -37.40 -6.80
C GLU A 119 34.79 -36.45 -5.67
N GLU A 120 35.70 -35.62 -5.15
CA GLU A 120 35.39 -34.66 -4.07
C GLU A 120 34.46 -33.54 -4.54
N LEU A 121 34.77 -32.95 -5.70
CA LEU A 121 33.94 -31.94 -6.38
C LEU A 121 32.56 -32.51 -6.76
N LEU A 122 32.54 -33.75 -7.26
CA LEU A 122 31.32 -34.47 -7.60
C LEU A 122 30.47 -34.80 -6.37
N ALA A 123 31.08 -35.09 -5.21
CA ALA A 123 30.36 -35.33 -3.96
C ALA A 123 29.67 -34.07 -3.42
N ALA A 124 30.25 -32.88 -3.63
CA ALA A 124 29.61 -31.61 -3.29
C ALA A 124 28.45 -31.26 -4.24
N ILE A 125 28.65 -31.40 -5.56
CA ILE A 125 27.71 -30.92 -6.59
C ILE A 125 26.56 -31.91 -6.90
N ARG A 126 26.80 -33.22 -6.78
CA ARG A 126 25.81 -34.25 -7.16
C ARG A 126 24.41 -34.03 -6.57
N PRO A 127 24.24 -33.78 -5.25
CA PRO A 127 22.92 -33.59 -4.65
C PRO A 127 22.17 -32.38 -5.23
N LEU A 128 22.89 -31.30 -5.55
CA LEU A 128 22.34 -30.13 -6.23
C LEU A 128 21.86 -30.50 -7.64
N ALA A 129 22.70 -31.15 -8.46
CA ALA A 129 22.33 -31.56 -9.81
C ALA A 129 21.13 -32.53 -9.84
N GLU A 130 21.07 -33.50 -8.93
CA GLU A 130 19.92 -34.42 -8.78
C GLU A 130 18.64 -33.70 -8.33
N THR A 131 18.78 -32.66 -7.51
CA THR A 131 17.67 -31.77 -7.13
C THR A 131 17.19 -30.93 -8.32
N LEU A 132 18.09 -30.32 -9.11
CA LEU A 132 17.72 -29.58 -10.33
C LEU A 132 16.97 -30.48 -11.33
N VAL A 133 17.39 -31.72 -11.56
CA VAL A 133 16.68 -32.66 -12.46
C VAL A 133 15.26 -32.95 -12.00
N SER A 134 15.07 -33.10 -10.68
CA SER A 134 13.76 -33.38 -10.06
C SER A 134 12.85 -32.14 -10.08
N ALA A 135 13.39 -30.97 -9.76
CA ALA A 135 12.74 -29.67 -9.85
C ALA A 135 12.38 -29.29 -11.30
N ASP A 136 13.24 -29.60 -12.28
CA ASP A 136 12.95 -29.47 -13.70
C ASP A 136 11.75 -30.30 -14.15
N ALA A 137 11.58 -31.51 -13.61
CA ALA A 137 10.41 -32.34 -13.88
C ALA A 137 9.14 -31.77 -13.23
N ALA A 138 9.27 -31.17 -12.05
CA ALA A 138 8.19 -30.44 -11.38
C ALA A 138 7.75 -29.21 -12.19
N ILE A 139 8.69 -28.38 -12.67
CA ILE A 139 8.41 -27.21 -13.52
C ILE A 139 7.75 -27.64 -14.84
N ARG A 140 8.28 -28.67 -15.52
CA ARG A 140 7.67 -29.22 -16.75
C ARG A 140 6.25 -29.74 -16.52
N LYS A 141 5.97 -30.33 -15.36
CA LYS A 141 4.60 -30.71 -14.97
C LYS A 141 3.74 -29.47 -14.71
N ALA A 142 4.26 -28.46 -14.03
CA ALA A 142 3.55 -27.24 -13.68
C ALA A 142 3.04 -26.45 -14.91
N VAL A 143 3.83 -26.40 -15.98
CA VAL A 143 3.45 -25.73 -17.25
C VAL A 143 2.78 -26.67 -18.27
N SER A 144 2.55 -27.94 -17.95
CA SER A 144 2.18 -28.98 -18.94
C SER A 144 0.84 -28.77 -19.67
N ALA A 145 -0.02 -27.87 -19.19
CA ALA A 145 -1.27 -27.48 -19.84
C ALA A 145 -1.13 -26.30 -20.83
N LEU A 146 0.08 -25.71 -20.95
CA LEU A 146 0.44 -24.73 -21.98
C LEU A 146 1.04 -25.44 -23.20
N THR A 147 0.71 -24.99 -24.40
CA THR A 147 1.53 -25.28 -25.59
C THR A 147 2.86 -24.52 -25.53
N PRO A 148 3.93 -24.97 -26.21
CA PRO A 148 5.20 -24.24 -26.25
C PRO A 148 5.08 -22.80 -26.77
N SER A 149 4.08 -22.52 -27.62
CA SER A 149 3.80 -21.15 -28.10
C SER A 149 3.17 -20.28 -27.01
N GLU A 150 2.24 -20.82 -26.23
CA GLU A 150 1.62 -20.10 -25.11
C GLU A 150 2.63 -19.88 -23.97
N GLN A 151 3.45 -20.88 -23.64
CA GLN A 151 4.52 -20.74 -22.63
C GLN A 151 5.51 -19.65 -23.04
N ARG A 152 5.98 -19.67 -24.30
CA ARG A 152 6.86 -18.61 -24.83
C ARG A 152 6.18 -17.23 -24.78
N GLN A 153 4.94 -17.13 -25.23
CA GLN A 153 4.22 -15.86 -25.24
C GLN A 153 3.97 -15.33 -23.83
N LEU A 154 3.72 -16.21 -22.85
CA LEU A 154 3.55 -15.82 -21.44
C LEU A 154 4.86 -15.31 -20.82
N ILE A 155 5.99 -15.99 -21.07
CA ILE A 155 7.33 -15.54 -20.65
C ILE A 155 7.62 -14.14 -21.20
N GLU A 156 7.46 -13.93 -22.50
CA GLU A 156 7.72 -12.62 -23.12
C GLU A 156 6.72 -11.54 -22.67
N SER A 157 5.44 -11.86 -22.54
CA SER A 157 4.41 -10.87 -22.21
C SER A 157 4.44 -10.40 -20.76
N LEU A 158 4.60 -11.31 -19.79
CA LEU A 158 4.73 -10.92 -18.38
C LEU A 158 5.96 -10.03 -18.18
N SER A 159 7.08 -10.39 -18.80
CA SER A 159 8.32 -9.62 -18.74
C SER A 159 8.16 -8.22 -19.34
N ALA A 160 7.48 -8.09 -20.50
CA ALA A 160 7.23 -6.80 -21.14
C ALA A 160 6.21 -5.91 -20.40
N LEU A 161 5.31 -6.51 -19.61
CA LEU A 161 4.36 -5.79 -18.76
C LEU A 161 4.97 -5.38 -17.41
N ALA A 162 6.02 -6.07 -16.96
CA ALA A 162 6.58 -5.93 -15.62
C ALA A 162 6.98 -4.50 -15.21
N PRO A 163 7.62 -3.66 -16.07
CA PRO A 163 7.99 -2.28 -15.74
C PRO A 163 6.85 -1.25 -15.80
N ASP A 164 5.64 -1.67 -16.20
CA ASP A 164 4.45 -0.86 -16.57
C ASP A 164 4.61 0.19 -17.68
N ASP A 165 5.80 0.71 -17.95
CA ASP A 165 6.09 1.58 -19.09
C ASP A 165 6.64 0.83 -20.32
N ARG A 166 6.06 1.10 -21.50
CA ARG A 166 6.37 0.42 -22.78
C ARG A 166 7.63 0.93 -23.49
N SER A 167 8.29 1.97 -22.99
CA SER A 167 9.58 2.44 -23.48
C SER A 167 10.75 1.57 -23.01
N ILE A 168 10.55 0.79 -21.93
CA ILE A 168 11.55 -0.14 -21.39
C ILE A 168 11.60 -1.40 -22.25
N ALA A 169 12.68 -1.54 -23.02
CA ALA A 169 12.87 -2.64 -23.96
C ALA A 169 13.57 -3.84 -23.29
N ILE A 170 12.79 -4.88 -22.95
CA ILE A 170 13.31 -6.16 -22.45
C ILE A 170 13.86 -6.98 -23.63
N SER A 171 15.18 -7.28 -23.62
CA SER A 171 15.92 -7.72 -24.81
C SER A 171 15.47 -9.06 -25.43
N TYR A 172 14.89 -9.95 -24.64
CA TYR A 172 14.41 -11.27 -25.07
C TYR A 172 12.94 -11.27 -25.52
N VAL A 173 12.24 -10.14 -25.43
CA VAL A 173 10.89 -9.97 -25.97
C VAL A 173 11.00 -9.71 -27.48
N GLN A 174 10.31 -10.53 -28.28
CA GLN A 174 10.47 -10.59 -29.74
C GLN A 174 9.11 -10.76 -30.47
N GLY A 175 8.10 -11.29 -29.77
CA GLY A 175 6.74 -11.49 -30.27
C GLY A 175 5.74 -10.43 -29.79
N PRO A 176 4.45 -10.58 -30.16
CA PRO A 176 3.39 -9.70 -29.69
C PRO A 176 3.06 -9.94 -28.21
N VAL A 177 3.27 -8.90 -27.40
CA VAL A 177 2.91 -8.85 -25.98
C VAL A 177 1.39 -8.96 -25.81
N LEU A 178 0.94 -9.91 -25.00
CA LEU A 178 -0.45 -10.03 -24.57
C LEU A 178 -0.81 -8.92 -23.58
N PRO A 179 -2.08 -8.47 -23.53
CA PRO A 179 -2.57 -7.69 -22.40
C PRO A 179 -2.65 -8.57 -21.14
N ILE A 180 -2.78 -7.95 -19.97
CA ILE A 180 -2.63 -8.64 -18.68
C ILE A 180 -3.70 -9.73 -18.47
N GLU A 181 -4.92 -9.53 -18.97
CA GLU A 181 -6.00 -10.52 -18.88
C GLU A 181 -5.67 -11.78 -19.71
N GLY A 182 -5.04 -11.59 -20.87
CA GLY A 182 -4.52 -12.68 -21.70
C GLY A 182 -3.41 -13.46 -20.99
N CYS A 183 -2.56 -12.76 -20.22
CA CYS A 183 -1.57 -13.42 -19.37
C CYS A 183 -2.23 -14.20 -18.22
N GLN A 184 -3.28 -13.65 -17.59
CA GLN A 184 -4.03 -14.34 -16.53
C GLN A 184 -4.72 -15.62 -17.01
N GLU A 185 -5.33 -15.64 -18.20
CA GLU A 185 -5.95 -16.86 -18.74
C GLU A 185 -4.92 -17.97 -19.06
N LEU A 186 -3.65 -17.60 -19.30
CA LEU A 186 -2.56 -18.58 -19.41
C LEU A 186 -1.99 -18.98 -18.04
N LEU A 187 -1.87 -18.05 -17.08
CA LEU A 187 -1.43 -18.36 -15.70
C LEU A 187 -2.38 -19.34 -14.99
N LYS A 188 -3.69 -19.31 -15.28
CA LYS A 188 -4.65 -20.34 -14.82
C LYS A 188 -4.32 -21.78 -15.26
N LYS A 189 -3.40 -21.95 -16.21
CA LYS A 189 -2.89 -23.25 -16.68
C LYS A 189 -1.59 -23.68 -16.01
N VAL A 190 -1.06 -22.88 -15.07
CA VAL A 190 0.26 -23.08 -14.44
C VAL A 190 0.12 -23.38 -12.94
N ASP A 191 0.75 -24.47 -12.49
CA ASP A 191 0.90 -24.77 -11.05
C ASP A 191 2.07 -23.97 -10.44
N LEU A 192 1.82 -22.69 -10.13
CA LEU A 192 2.80 -21.81 -9.49
C LEU A 192 3.30 -22.36 -8.12
N GLY A 193 2.47 -23.16 -7.42
CA GLY A 193 2.87 -23.82 -6.17
C GLY A 193 3.87 -24.95 -6.37
N LEU A 194 3.82 -25.64 -7.50
CA LEU A 194 4.83 -26.64 -7.85
C LEU A 194 6.15 -25.97 -8.30
N ILE A 195 6.09 -24.80 -8.95
CA ILE A 195 7.30 -24.00 -9.27
C ILE A 195 7.93 -23.42 -7.98
N CYS A 196 7.13 -22.86 -7.08
CA CYS A 196 7.64 -22.28 -5.83
C CYS A 196 8.29 -23.33 -4.90
N ARG A 197 7.71 -24.53 -4.82
CA ARG A 197 8.31 -25.68 -4.10
C ARG A 197 9.59 -26.20 -4.75
N ALA A 198 9.65 -26.18 -6.09
CA ALA A 198 10.89 -26.46 -6.81
C ALA A 198 11.97 -25.42 -6.44
N GLY A 199 11.60 -24.14 -6.31
CA GLY A 199 12.46 -23.06 -5.82
C GLY A 199 13.09 -23.35 -4.47
N LEU A 200 12.28 -23.57 -3.42
CA LEU A 200 12.76 -23.91 -2.07
C LEU A 200 13.68 -25.15 -2.07
N SER A 201 13.33 -26.17 -2.87
CA SER A 201 14.12 -27.40 -2.96
C SER A 201 15.52 -27.14 -3.53
N VAL A 202 15.62 -26.37 -4.61
CA VAL A 202 16.91 -26.01 -5.22
C VAL A 202 17.70 -25.05 -4.33
N LEU A 203 17.05 -24.09 -3.67
CA LEU A 203 17.72 -23.14 -2.77
C LEU A 203 18.42 -23.87 -1.61
N SER A 204 17.69 -24.75 -0.92
CA SER A 204 18.26 -25.58 0.15
C SER A 204 19.43 -26.44 -0.35
N ALA A 205 19.33 -27.00 -1.56
CA ALA A 205 20.40 -27.80 -2.14
C ALA A 205 21.61 -26.96 -2.60
N ALA A 206 21.40 -25.70 -2.99
CA ALA A 206 22.44 -24.77 -3.42
C ALA A 206 23.24 -24.26 -2.22
N GLN A 207 22.57 -23.88 -1.12
CA GLN A 207 23.23 -23.55 0.15
C GLN A 207 24.02 -24.75 0.70
N GLU A 208 23.44 -25.96 0.63
CA GLU A 208 24.16 -27.20 0.97
C GLU A 208 25.37 -27.48 0.08
N ALA A 209 25.35 -27.06 -1.18
CA ALA A 209 26.48 -27.20 -2.10
C ALA A 209 27.57 -26.16 -1.78
N SER A 210 27.22 -24.87 -1.63
CA SER A 210 28.16 -23.82 -1.22
C SER A 210 28.89 -24.20 0.06
N ALA A 211 28.17 -24.57 1.12
CA ALA A 211 28.76 -24.95 2.40
C ALA A 211 29.74 -26.14 2.30
N LYS A 212 29.52 -27.08 1.36
CA LYS A 212 30.45 -28.20 1.10
C LYS A 212 31.65 -27.78 0.25
N LEU A 213 31.44 -26.88 -0.72
CA LEU A 213 32.49 -26.34 -1.59
C LEU A 213 33.43 -25.41 -0.81
N LYS A 214 32.89 -24.49 0.00
CA LYS A 214 33.61 -23.56 0.89
C LYS A 214 34.38 -24.28 2.03
N ALA A 215 33.95 -25.49 2.40
CA ALA A 215 34.68 -26.38 3.31
C ALA A 215 35.73 -27.27 2.62
N GLY A 216 35.78 -27.26 1.28
CA GLY A 216 36.75 -28.01 0.48
C GLY A 216 38.15 -27.39 0.48
N LYS A 217 39.06 -27.98 -0.30
CA LYS A 217 40.40 -27.44 -0.57
C LYS A 217 40.74 -27.69 -2.01
N TRP A 218 40.87 -26.62 -2.78
CA TRP A 218 40.97 -26.69 -4.24
C TRP A 218 42.33 -26.17 -4.70
N ASP A 219 42.97 -26.93 -5.60
CA ASP A 219 44.18 -26.53 -6.34
C ASP A 219 43.92 -26.47 -7.86
N MET A 220 42.64 -26.59 -8.26
CA MET A 220 42.19 -26.45 -9.64
C MET A 220 42.36 -25.01 -10.13
N THR A 221 42.82 -24.84 -11.37
CA THR A 221 43.03 -23.53 -12.00
C THR A 221 42.40 -23.50 -13.38
N GLY A 222 41.59 -22.48 -13.65
CA GLY A 222 40.95 -22.30 -14.95
C GLY A 222 39.69 -23.16 -15.13
N LYS A 223 38.73 -22.58 -15.86
CA LYS A 223 37.41 -23.17 -16.09
C LYS A 223 37.42 -24.55 -16.75
N ASN A 224 36.74 -25.47 -16.08
CA ASN A 224 36.42 -26.83 -16.51
C ASN A 224 34.92 -26.99 -16.79
N ARG A 225 34.54 -27.99 -17.60
CA ARG A 225 33.13 -28.26 -17.93
C ARG A 225 32.82 -29.75 -17.88
N TYR A 226 31.72 -30.09 -17.23
CA TYR A 226 31.27 -31.43 -16.93
C TYR A 226 29.80 -31.63 -17.34
N THR A 227 29.39 -32.90 -17.45
CA THR A 227 27.99 -33.31 -17.32
C THR A 227 27.82 -33.98 -15.96
N ILE A 228 26.83 -33.58 -15.17
CA ILE A 228 26.47 -34.20 -13.88
C ILE A 228 24.96 -34.40 -13.84
N ALA A 229 24.50 -35.62 -13.54
CA ALA A 229 23.09 -36.00 -13.59
C ALA A 229 22.37 -35.71 -14.93
N GLY A 230 23.12 -35.60 -16.04
CA GLY A 230 22.62 -35.19 -17.35
C GLY A 230 22.57 -33.66 -17.60
N LEU A 231 22.95 -32.84 -16.62
CA LEU A 231 23.02 -31.38 -16.74
C LEU A 231 24.44 -30.90 -17.07
N PRO A 232 24.63 -29.89 -17.94
CA PRO A 232 25.91 -29.23 -18.12
C PRO A 232 26.26 -28.37 -16.90
N VAL A 233 27.43 -28.65 -16.32
CA VAL A 233 28.01 -27.96 -15.16
C VAL A 233 29.33 -27.33 -15.56
N VAL A 234 29.57 -26.11 -15.11
CA VAL A 234 30.82 -25.35 -15.32
C VAL A 234 31.41 -25.06 -13.95
N VAL A 235 32.73 -25.24 -13.81
CA VAL A 235 33.47 -25.04 -12.56
C VAL A 235 34.77 -24.29 -12.86
N GLY A 236 34.98 -23.12 -12.27
CA GLY A 236 36.23 -22.38 -12.33
C GLY A 236 37.35 -22.93 -11.43
N GLY A 237 38.38 -22.10 -11.24
CA GLY A 237 39.56 -22.42 -10.44
C GLY A 237 39.60 -21.73 -9.08
N VAL A 238 40.79 -21.63 -8.51
CA VAL A 238 41.11 -20.73 -7.37
C VAL A 238 41.90 -19.50 -7.84
N GLY A 239 41.43 -18.88 -8.92
CA GLY A 239 42.06 -17.71 -9.52
C GLY A 239 41.41 -17.29 -10.85
N PRO A 240 41.66 -16.04 -11.28
CA PRO A 240 40.76 -15.27 -12.13
C PRO A 240 40.38 -15.95 -13.45
N ASP A 241 39.10 -16.27 -13.57
CA ASP A 241 38.41 -16.89 -14.69
C ASP A 241 37.46 -15.90 -15.41
N SER A 242 36.80 -16.35 -16.48
CA SER A 242 35.87 -15.51 -17.25
C SER A 242 34.65 -16.29 -17.72
N HIS A 243 33.50 -16.03 -17.11
CA HIS A 243 32.24 -16.71 -17.35
C HIS A 243 31.39 -15.97 -18.39
N GLY A 244 31.07 -16.65 -19.49
CA GLY A 244 30.29 -16.11 -20.63
C GLY A 244 29.18 -17.05 -21.09
N GLU A 245 29.02 -18.17 -20.40
CA GLU A 245 28.13 -19.27 -20.73
C GLU A 245 26.66 -18.87 -20.61
N ARG A 246 25.83 -19.35 -21.55
CA ARG A 246 24.38 -19.12 -21.57
C ARG A 246 23.57 -20.41 -21.55
N ASP A 247 24.25 -21.54 -21.32
CA ASP A 247 23.72 -22.89 -21.38
C ASP A 247 24.16 -23.78 -20.19
N ALA A 248 24.99 -23.25 -19.29
CA ALA A 248 25.32 -23.90 -18.03
C ALA A 248 24.07 -23.94 -17.14
N ARG A 249 23.82 -25.09 -16.51
CA ARG A 249 22.70 -25.30 -15.58
C ARG A 249 23.14 -25.17 -14.12
N ILE A 250 24.43 -25.39 -13.88
CA ILE A 250 25.13 -24.99 -12.66
C ILE A 250 26.43 -24.31 -13.12
N THR A 251 26.65 -23.07 -12.70
CA THR A 251 27.96 -22.41 -12.72
C THR A 251 28.48 -22.41 -11.29
N ILE A 252 29.73 -22.80 -11.10
CA ILE A 252 30.45 -22.69 -9.83
C ILE A 252 31.77 -22.00 -10.12
N ASP A 253 32.21 -21.10 -9.25
CA ASP A 253 33.64 -20.83 -9.09
C ASP A 253 34.15 -21.35 -7.75
N LEU A 254 35.48 -21.47 -7.62
CA LEU A 254 36.14 -21.85 -6.37
C LEU A 254 36.96 -20.69 -5.78
N GLY A 255 36.98 -19.53 -6.45
CA GLY A 255 37.26 -18.20 -5.89
C GLY A 255 38.44 -17.47 -6.54
N GLY A 256 38.31 -16.17 -6.76
CA GLY A 256 39.31 -15.29 -7.39
C GLY A 256 38.62 -14.08 -8.03
N ASP A 257 39.37 -13.02 -8.38
CA ASP A 257 38.78 -11.78 -8.93
C ASP A 257 38.19 -12.00 -10.35
N ASP A 258 36.90 -12.33 -10.43
CA ASP A 258 36.26 -12.98 -11.56
C ASP A 258 35.36 -12.06 -12.41
N SER A 259 34.95 -12.57 -13.58
CA SER A 259 34.27 -11.78 -14.61
C SER A 259 33.11 -12.52 -15.28
N TYR A 260 31.88 -12.07 -15.00
CA TYR A 260 30.64 -12.70 -15.44
C TYR A 260 29.91 -11.86 -16.51
N SER A 261 29.55 -12.51 -17.62
CA SER A 261 28.93 -11.89 -18.80
C SER A 261 27.90 -12.77 -19.52
N GLY A 262 27.72 -14.00 -19.03
CA GLY A 262 26.75 -14.98 -19.52
C GLY A 262 25.39 -14.88 -18.85
N ARG A 263 24.69 -16.02 -18.75
CA ARG A 263 23.44 -16.19 -18.02
C ARG A 263 23.62 -17.23 -16.92
N HIS A 264 23.96 -16.75 -15.74
CA HIS A 264 24.30 -17.56 -14.57
C HIS A 264 23.14 -17.54 -13.58
N GLY A 265 22.80 -18.65 -12.94
CA GLY A 265 21.63 -18.71 -12.06
C GLY A 265 20.29 -18.31 -12.71
N ALA A 266 20.14 -18.47 -14.03
CA ALA A 266 18.98 -17.99 -14.79
C ALA A 266 17.98 -19.13 -15.14
N GLY A 267 16.82 -19.16 -14.50
CA GLY A 267 15.81 -20.22 -14.64
C GLY A 267 14.62 -19.83 -15.49
N VAL A 268 14.67 -20.13 -16.80
CA VAL A 268 13.67 -19.67 -17.78
C VAL A 268 12.84 -20.85 -18.29
N GLY A 269 11.80 -21.23 -17.55
CA GLY A 269 11.07 -22.49 -17.78
C GLY A 269 11.80 -23.75 -17.27
N TYR A 270 12.89 -23.58 -16.53
CA TYR A 270 13.73 -24.64 -15.93
C TYR A 270 14.49 -24.08 -14.71
N THR A 271 15.32 -24.91 -14.07
CA THR A 271 16.18 -24.53 -12.93
C THR A 271 17.59 -24.10 -13.35
N SER A 272 18.21 -23.09 -12.76
CA SER A 272 19.64 -22.82 -12.95
C SER A 272 20.26 -22.18 -11.70
N VAL A 273 21.53 -22.52 -11.44
CA VAL A 273 22.24 -22.09 -10.23
C VAL A 273 23.60 -21.48 -10.58
N LEU A 274 23.96 -20.42 -9.86
CA LEU A 274 25.32 -19.90 -9.69
C LEU A 274 25.74 -20.09 -8.22
N ILE A 275 26.99 -20.46 -7.97
CA ILE A 275 27.66 -20.38 -6.66
C ILE A 275 29.07 -19.83 -6.91
N ASP A 276 29.36 -18.61 -6.47
CA ASP A 276 30.76 -18.23 -6.24
C ASP A 276 31.17 -18.62 -4.81
N LEU A 277 32.48 -18.70 -4.56
CA LEU A 277 33.08 -18.86 -3.23
C LEU A 277 33.84 -17.61 -2.75
N GLY A 278 33.96 -16.59 -3.60
CA GLY A 278 34.35 -15.22 -3.27
C GLY A 278 35.60 -14.73 -4.00
N GLY A 279 35.50 -13.52 -4.56
CA GLY A 279 36.58 -12.79 -5.21
C GLY A 279 36.52 -11.28 -4.95
N ASN A 280 36.45 -10.49 -6.02
CA ASN A 280 36.10 -9.06 -6.08
C ASN A 280 35.50 -8.80 -7.47
N ASP A 281 34.25 -9.22 -7.66
CA ASP A 281 33.81 -9.84 -8.90
C ASP A 281 32.97 -8.89 -9.76
N THR A 282 33.06 -9.05 -11.08
CA THR A 282 32.41 -8.14 -12.04
C THR A 282 31.34 -8.84 -12.84
N TYR A 283 30.09 -8.72 -12.39
CA TYR A 283 28.87 -9.20 -13.03
C TYR A 283 28.32 -8.19 -14.03
N ARG A 284 28.87 -8.16 -15.25
CA ARG A 284 28.41 -7.31 -16.36
C ARG A 284 27.48 -8.09 -17.29
N VAL A 285 26.24 -8.29 -16.85
CA VAL A 285 25.35 -9.33 -17.37
C VAL A 285 24.17 -8.80 -18.24
N PRO A 286 23.72 -9.56 -19.25
CA PRO A 286 22.49 -9.28 -20.00
C PRO A 286 21.25 -9.55 -19.14
N ASP A 287 20.06 -9.21 -19.64
CA ASP A 287 18.78 -9.62 -19.03
C ASP A 287 18.70 -11.15 -18.85
N LEU A 288 18.00 -11.60 -17.80
CA LEU A 288 17.90 -12.98 -17.32
C LEU A 288 19.25 -13.55 -16.88
N SER A 289 19.83 -12.97 -15.84
CA SER A 289 21.06 -13.44 -15.20
C SER A 289 21.12 -13.14 -13.70
N VAL A 290 22.00 -13.85 -12.99
CA VAL A 290 22.28 -13.79 -11.55
C VAL A 290 21.01 -13.93 -10.70
N GLY A 291 20.50 -15.15 -10.64
CA GLY A 291 19.35 -15.47 -9.78
C GLY A 291 17.98 -15.10 -10.35
N ALA A 292 17.84 -14.94 -11.68
CA ALA A 292 16.58 -14.56 -12.31
C ALA A 292 15.69 -15.78 -12.67
N GLY A 293 14.44 -15.81 -12.19
CA GLY A 293 13.50 -16.91 -12.40
C GLY A 293 12.22 -16.49 -13.13
N VAL A 294 12.01 -16.98 -14.36
CA VAL A 294 10.82 -16.67 -15.18
C VAL A 294 10.12 -17.95 -15.62
N LEU A 295 8.96 -18.25 -15.00
CA LEU A 295 8.27 -19.55 -15.06
C LEU A 295 9.21 -20.75 -14.76
N GLY A 296 10.25 -20.50 -13.97
CA GLY A 296 11.31 -21.43 -13.58
C GLY A 296 11.95 -20.99 -12.27
N VAL A 297 13.18 -21.45 -12.01
CA VAL A 297 13.91 -21.18 -10.75
C VAL A 297 15.33 -20.72 -11.08
N GLY A 298 15.64 -19.47 -10.78
CA GLY A 298 16.99 -18.93 -10.85
C GLY A 298 17.53 -18.65 -9.45
N ILE A 299 18.70 -19.20 -9.12
CA ILE A 299 19.38 -18.94 -7.84
C ILE A 299 20.83 -18.55 -8.12
N ALA A 300 21.32 -17.52 -7.43
CA ALA A 300 22.72 -17.19 -7.30
C ALA A 300 23.09 -17.16 -5.81
N ILE A 301 24.27 -17.68 -5.49
CA ILE A 301 24.90 -17.59 -4.17
C ILE A 301 26.30 -17.02 -4.40
N ASP A 302 26.71 -16.11 -3.53
CA ASP A 302 27.99 -15.42 -3.59
C ASP A 302 28.48 -15.12 -2.15
N GLU A 303 29.79 -15.20 -1.92
CA GLU A 303 30.37 -15.75 -0.68
C GLU A 303 31.57 -14.94 -0.13
N GLY A 304 31.62 -13.64 -0.44
CA GLY A 304 32.58 -12.64 0.04
C GLY A 304 32.68 -11.50 -0.99
N GLY A 305 33.76 -10.70 -0.96
CA GLY A 305 34.15 -9.82 -2.07
C GLY A 305 33.52 -8.42 -2.12
N ASP A 306 34.26 -7.43 -2.62
CA ASP A 306 33.77 -6.07 -2.90
C ASP A 306 33.30 -5.99 -4.38
N ASP A 307 32.06 -6.41 -4.66
CA ASP A 307 31.63 -6.85 -5.99
C ASP A 307 30.81 -5.81 -6.79
N ARG A 308 30.58 -6.11 -8.07
CA ARG A 308 29.92 -5.19 -9.02
C ARG A 308 28.88 -5.88 -9.89
N PHE A 309 27.62 -5.72 -9.50
CA PHE A 309 26.43 -6.22 -10.18
C PHE A 309 25.86 -5.18 -11.16
N GLU A 310 26.33 -5.19 -12.41
CA GLU A 310 25.82 -4.31 -13.48
C GLU A 310 24.93 -5.07 -14.49
N GLY A 311 23.62 -4.84 -14.41
CA GLY A 311 22.60 -5.44 -15.28
C GLY A 311 21.77 -4.42 -16.06
N GLN A 312 20.78 -4.90 -16.82
CA GLN A 312 19.74 -4.05 -17.42
C GLN A 312 18.38 -4.34 -16.79
N ASN A 313 17.75 -5.48 -17.12
CA ASN A 313 16.42 -5.82 -16.61
C ASN A 313 16.25 -7.31 -16.31
N VAL A 314 15.38 -7.66 -15.36
CA VAL A 314 15.05 -9.05 -15.00
C VAL A 314 16.29 -9.83 -14.53
N ASN A 315 17.08 -9.20 -13.66
CA ASN A 315 18.31 -9.73 -13.07
C ASN A 315 18.24 -9.69 -11.53
N PHE A 316 19.29 -10.18 -10.86
CA PHE A 316 19.56 -9.96 -9.44
C PHE A 316 18.35 -10.29 -8.54
N GLY A 317 18.05 -11.59 -8.44
CA GLY A 317 16.93 -12.09 -7.63
C GLY A 317 15.53 -11.91 -8.23
N SER A 318 15.39 -11.41 -9.47
CA SER A 318 14.09 -11.19 -10.13
C SER A 318 13.21 -12.44 -10.27
N GLY A 319 11.94 -12.36 -9.84
CA GLY A 319 10.94 -13.43 -10.01
C GLY A 319 9.73 -13.02 -10.85
N ILE A 320 9.49 -13.65 -12.00
CA ILE A 320 8.31 -13.42 -12.85
C ILE A 320 7.56 -14.74 -13.11
N ALA A 321 6.47 -14.97 -12.36
CA ALA A 321 5.74 -16.25 -12.29
C ALA A 321 6.66 -17.47 -12.01
N GLY A 322 7.80 -17.21 -11.36
CA GLY A 322 8.82 -18.19 -10.99
C GLY A 322 9.47 -17.81 -9.66
N VAL A 323 10.66 -18.34 -9.38
CA VAL A 323 11.45 -18.01 -8.19
C VAL A 323 12.81 -17.48 -8.63
N GLY A 324 13.10 -16.23 -8.30
CA GLY A 324 14.43 -15.63 -8.37
C GLY A 324 15.01 -15.43 -6.96
N VAL A 325 16.30 -15.74 -6.79
CA VAL A 325 17.05 -15.50 -5.54
C VAL A 325 18.49 -15.13 -5.87
N LEU A 326 18.98 -14.03 -5.30
CA LEU A 326 20.42 -13.74 -5.12
C LEU A 326 20.71 -13.70 -3.62
N LEU A 327 21.66 -14.53 -3.17
CA LEU A 327 22.26 -14.47 -1.83
C LEU A 327 23.73 -14.06 -1.96
N LYS A 328 24.08 -12.80 -1.71
CA LYS A 328 25.48 -12.37 -1.53
C LYS A 328 25.80 -12.32 -0.03
N SER A 329 27.07 -12.20 0.35
CA SER A 329 27.44 -12.20 1.77
C SER A 329 28.74 -11.45 2.08
N ALA A 330 28.57 -10.16 2.38
CA ALA A 330 29.58 -9.24 2.92
C ALA A 330 30.75 -8.89 1.99
N GLY A 331 31.37 -7.74 2.30
CA GLY A 331 32.16 -6.94 1.37
C GLY A 331 31.30 -5.80 0.83
N ASN A 332 31.93 -4.74 0.29
CA ASN A 332 31.23 -3.48 -0.01
C ASN A 332 30.82 -3.44 -1.50
N ASP A 333 29.54 -3.71 -1.76
CA ASP A 333 29.00 -4.06 -3.06
C ASP A 333 28.36 -2.90 -3.84
N TYR A 334 28.34 -3.05 -5.17
CA TYR A 334 27.73 -2.09 -6.07
C TYR A 334 26.73 -2.74 -7.02
N TYR A 335 25.44 -2.54 -6.72
CA TYR A 335 24.31 -3.01 -7.53
C TYR A 335 23.80 -1.89 -8.46
N ARG A 336 23.68 -2.19 -9.75
CA ARG A 336 23.27 -1.22 -10.76
C ARG A 336 22.42 -1.87 -11.85
N MET A 337 21.17 -1.40 -11.99
CA MET A 337 20.28 -1.84 -13.07
C MET A 337 19.33 -0.75 -13.59
N SER A 338 18.72 -1.01 -14.74
CA SER A 338 17.72 -0.12 -15.36
C SER A 338 16.35 -0.31 -14.72
N SER A 339 15.83 -1.54 -14.69
CA SER A 339 14.51 -1.82 -14.12
C SER A 339 14.31 -3.28 -13.73
N VAL A 340 13.27 -3.59 -12.95
CA VAL A 340 12.78 -4.97 -12.74
C VAL A 340 13.89 -5.84 -12.13
N GLY A 341 14.16 -5.64 -10.84
CA GLY A 341 15.13 -6.45 -10.09
C GLY A 341 15.40 -5.99 -8.65
N GLU A 342 16.59 -6.31 -8.13
CA GLU A 342 16.91 -6.36 -6.68
C GLU A 342 15.73 -6.91 -5.86
N GLY A 343 15.45 -8.20 -6.12
CA GLY A 343 14.39 -8.95 -5.47
C GLY A 343 12.95 -8.67 -5.94
N PHE A 344 12.72 -7.90 -7.01
CA PHE A 344 11.37 -7.65 -7.53
C PHE A 344 10.60 -8.94 -7.91
N GLY A 345 9.35 -9.05 -7.47
CA GLY A 345 8.51 -10.24 -7.67
C GLY A 345 7.14 -9.96 -8.29
N MET A 346 6.84 -10.59 -9.43
CA MET A 346 5.58 -10.46 -10.19
C MET A 346 4.93 -11.84 -10.41
N PHE A 347 3.74 -12.11 -9.87
CA PHE A 347 3.09 -13.45 -9.83
C PHE A 347 3.96 -14.60 -9.28
N GLY A 348 5.08 -14.29 -8.62
CA GLY A 348 6.09 -15.24 -8.17
C GLY A 348 6.89 -14.68 -7.00
N LEU A 349 8.08 -15.21 -6.78
CA LEU A 349 8.97 -14.81 -5.69
C LEU A 349 10.26 -14.22 -6.24
N GLY A 350 10.57 -12.98 -5.87
CA GLY A 350 11.90 -12.39 -6.03
C GLY A 350 12.54 -12.13 -4.66
N ILE A 351 13.84 -12.40 -4.55
CA ILE A 351 14.64 -12.14 -3.33
C ILE A 351 16.03 -11.67 -3.75
N LEU A 352 16.45 -10.49 -3.30
CA LEU A 352 17.86 -10.24 -2.97
C LEU A 352 18.00 -10.36 -1.45
N SER A 353 19.11 -10.95 -1.01
CA SER A 353 19.57 -10.78 0.36
C SER A 353 21.08 -10.69 0.39
N ASP A 354 21.59 -9.70 1.12
CA ASP A 354 22.96 -9.73 1.64
C ASP A 354 22.99 -10.16 3.11
N SER A 355 24.19 -10.13 3.70
CA SER A 355 24.46 -9.97 5.12
C SER A 355 25.23 -8.67 5.45
N GLY A 356 25.51 -7.84 4.45
CA GLY A 356 25.88 -6.42 4.53
C GLY A 356 27.37 -6.10 4.36
N GLY A 357 27.64 -5.04 3.61
CA GLY A 357 28.82 -4.18 3.60
C GLY A 357 28.38 -2.71 3.70
N ASP A 358 29.20 -1.74 3.28
CA ASP A 358 28.70 -0.38 3.03
C ASP A 358 28.33 -0.28 1.53
N ASP A 359 27.07 -0.59 1.22
CA ASP A 359 26.63 -1.06 -0.10
C ASP A 359 25.83 0.01 -0.88
N LEU A 360 25.86 -0.09 -2.22
CA LEU A 360 25.19 0.85 -3.12
C LEU A 360 24.19 0.15 -4.05
N TYR A 361 22.93 0.19 -3.65
CA TYR A 361 21.79 -0.27 -4.42
C TYR A 361 21.27 0.82 -5.38
N LYS A 362 21.44 0.67 -6.70
CA LYS A 362 21.05 1.68 -7.70
C LYS A 362 20.14 1.14 -8.81
N ILE A 363 18.87 1.57 -8.85
CA ILE A 363 17.91 1.19 -9.90
C ILE A 363 17.21 2.38 -10.56
N GLY A 364 16.79 2.23 -11.83
CA GLY A 364 16.00 3.24 -12.54
C GLY A 364 14.50 3.24 -12.21
N VAL A 365 13.86 2.06 -12.10
CA VAL A 365 12.45 1.88 -11.67
C VAL A 365 12.16 0.41 -11.27
N MET A 366 11.14 0.12 -10.45
CA MET A 366 10.65 -1.26 -10.19
C MET A 366 11.70 -2.23 -9.61
N GLY A 367 12.20 -1.94 -8.40
CA GLY A 367 13.11 -2.83 -7.67
C GLY A 367 13.52 -2.28 -6.31
N GLN A 368 14.45 -2.96 -5.62
CA GLN A 368 14.66 -2.82 -4.17
C GLN A 368 13.42 -3.32 -3.41
N GLY A 369 13.16 -4.64 -3.52
CA GLY A 369 12.14 -5.32 -2.73
C GLY A 369 10.69 -5.00 -3.11
N VAL A 370 10.37 -5.02 -4.40
CA VAL A 370 9.07 -4.54 -4.90
C VAL A 370 8.12 -5.70 -5.22
N GLY A 371 6.83 -5.55 -4.92
CA GLY A 371 5.82 -6.61 -5.07
C GLY A 371 4.74 -6.27 -6.07
N ARG A 372 4.68 -7.01 -7.19
CA ARG A 372 3.67 -6.81 -8.23
C ARG A 372 2.74 -8.00 -8.39
N SER A 373 1.45 -7.72 -8.61
CA SER A 373 0.35 -8.67 -8.85
C SER A 373 0.56 -10.11 -8.36
N GLN A 374 0.12 -10.40 -7.13
CA GLN A 374 0.19 -11.69 -6.44
C GLN A 374 1.62 -12.23 -6.19
N GLY A 375 2.64 -11.52 -6.65
CA GLY A 375 4.04 -11.80 -6.32
C GLY A 375 4.45 -11.20 -4.97
N LEU A 376 5.49 -11.79 -4.41
CA LEU A 376 6.28 -11.26 -3.30
C LEU A 376 7.66 -10.88 -3.86
N GLY A 377 8.10 -9.65 -3.63
CA GLY A 377 9.48 -9.25 -3.86
C GLY A 377 10.10 -8.66 -2.61
N TRP A 378 11.37 -8.95 -2.37
CA TRP A 378 12.05 -8.65 -1.12
C TRP A 378 13.53 -8.31 -1.34
N LEU A 379 14.00 -7.21 -0.76
CA LEU A 379 15.42 -6.94 -0.53
C LEU A 379 15.65 -6.99 0.99
N VAL A 380 16.63 -7.79 1.41
CA VAL A 380 17.12 -7.86 2.79
C VAL A 380 18.59 -7.48 2.81
N ASP A 381 18.96 -6.38 3.44
CA ASP A 381 20.32 -6.25 3.96
C ASP A 381 20.41 -6.81 5.39
N GLY A 382 21.64 -7.05 5.82
CA GLY A 382 21.98 -7.48 7.16
C GLY A 382 22.60 -6.39 8.04
N LYS A 383 23.40 -5.44 7.49
CA LYS A 383 24.03 -4.28 8.19
C LYS A 383 25.15 -3.57 7.41
N GLY A 384 25.14 -2.25 7.37
CA GLY A 384 26.28 -1.35 7.08
C GLY A 384 25.83 0.06 6.68
N ASP A 385 26.74 0.97 6.28
CA ASP A 385 26.35 2.36 5.98
C ASP A 385 25.87 2.52 4.50
N ASP A 386 24.59 2.23 4.25
CA ASP A 386 24.05 1.90 2.92
C ASP A 386 23.45 3.08 2.12
N LEU A 387 23.40 2.92 0.79
CA LEU A 387 22.83 3.89 -0.16
C LEU A 387 21.83 3.25 -1.14
N TYR A 388 20.55 3.31 -0.77
CA TYR A 388 19.41 2.90 -1.60
C TYR A 388 18.96 4.03 -2.54
N GLN A 389 19.38 4.00 -3.81
CA GLN A 389 18.98 5.01 -4.81
C GLN A 389 18.05 4.45 -5.90
N ALA A 390 16.85 5.02 -6.04
CA ALA A 390 15.86 4.61 -7.03
C ALA A 390 15.24 5.78 -7.82
N GLY A 391 15.34 5.75 -9.15
CA GLY A 391 14.67 6.71 -10.05
C GLY A 391 15.52 7.11 -11.27
N GLY A 392 15.06 8.13 -11.99
CA GLY A 392 15.79 8.72 -13.12
C GLY A 392 15.59 8.05 -14.49
N LEU A 393 14.72 7.03 -14.60
CA LEU A 393 14.43 6.34 -15.87
C LEU A 393 13.13 6.82 -16.55
N ILE A 394 11.98 6.73 -15.86
CA ILE A 394 10.66 7.11 -16.40
C ILE A 394 10.15 8.39 -15.74
N LEU A 395 9.92 9.45 -16.51
CA LEU A 395 9.41 10.73 -15.99
C LEU A 395 7.98 10.59 -15.46
N ASN A 396 7.70 11.18 -14.30
CA ASN A 396 6.37 11.36 -13.71
C ASN A 396 5.60 12.50 -14.40
N SER A 397 5.54 12.44 -15.72
CA SER A 397 4.84 13.40 -16.58
C SER A 397 3.40 12.92 -16.81
N PRO A 398 2.38 13.80 -16.79
CA PRO A 398 2.43 15.27 -16.70
C PRO A 398 2.19 15.81 -15.27
N LEU A 399 2.50 15.04 -14.22
CA LEU A 399 2.32 15.52 -12.84
C LEU A 399 3.44 16.50 -12.46
N PHE A 400 4.68 16.19 -12.86
CA PHE A 400 5.87 17.00 -12.73
C PHE A 400 6.68 17.01 -14.05
N ASP A 401 7.54 18.01 -14.24
CA ASP A 401 8.31 18.19 -15.48
C ASP A 401 9.74 17.62 -15.40
N ASP A 402 10.27 17.42 -14.19
CA ASP A 402 11.68 17.09 -13.88
C ASP A 402 11.85 16.01 -12.79
N VAL A 403 10.81 15.20 -12.55
CA VAL A 403 10.75 14.15 -11.52
C VAL A 403 10.39 12.83 -12.18
N TYR A 404 10.85 11.71 -11.61
CA TYR A 404 10.70 10.37 -12.12
C TYR A 404 9.86 9.48 -11.19
N TYR A 405 9.41 8.35 -11.73
CA TYR A 405 8.93 7.21 -10.96
C TYR A 405 10.12 6.38 -10.46
N SER A 406 10.11 6.05 -9.17
CA SER A 406 11.05 5.13 -8.54
C SER A 406 10.43 3.73 -8.45
N GLU A 407 9.18 3.65 -7.96
CA GLU A 407 8.43 2.40 -7.79
C GLU A 407 9.27 1.33 -7.07
N ALA A 408 9.84 1.72 -5.93
CA ALA A 408 10.99 1.07 -5.30
C ALA A 408 10.89 0.97 -3.77
N GLN A 409 11.90 0.40 -3.11
CA GLN A 409 12.08 0.47 -1.65
C GLN A 409 10.85 -0.03 -0.87
N GLY A 410 10.53 -1.31 -1.08
CA GLY A 410 9.36 -1.95 -0.46
C GLY A 410 8.04 -1.61 -1.13
N PHE A 411 8.03 -1.04 -2.35
CA PHE A 411 6.79 -0.65 -3.03
C PHE A 411 5.92 -1.84 -3.45
N GLY A 412 4.60 -1.73 -3.28
CA GLY A 412 3.63 -2.75 -3.72
C GLY A 412 2.66 -2.23 -4.78
N MET A 413 2.49 -2.94 -5.92
CA MET A 413 1.64 -2.46 -7.04
C MET A 413 0.74 -3.53 -7.69
N GLY A 414 -0.45 -3.14 -8.16
CA GLY A 414 -1.32 -3.91 -9.07
C GLY A 414 -1.71 -3.18 -10.36
N PHE A 415 -2.21 -3.91 -11.38
CA PHE A 415 -2.68 -3.32 -12.63
C PHE A 415 -4.08 -2.72 -12.45
N ARG A 416 -4.19 -1.40 -12.65
CA ARG A 416 -5.44 -0.66 -12.48
C ARG A 416 -6.29 -0.61 -13.76
N ASP A 417 -7.55 -1.02 -13.63
CA ASP A 417 -8.63 -0.79 -14.59
C ASP A 417 -9.85 -0.24 -13.80
N ASP A 418 -10.61 0.70 -14.38
CA ASP A 418 -11.87 1.20 -13.83
C ASP A 418 -12.93 0.07 -13.70
N ALA A 419 -12.74 -1.07 -14.37
CA ALA A 419 -13.53 -2.31 -14.21
C ALA A 419 -13.10 -3.22 -13.03
N GLY A 420 -12.00 -2.91 -12.35
CA GLY A 420 -11.47 -3.65 -11.18
C GLY A 420 -10.02 -4.11 -11.32
N GLY A 421 -9.56 -4.36 -12.55
CA GLY A 421 -8.16 -4.67 -12.85
C GLY A 421 -7.63 -5.94 -12.19
N VAL A 422 -6.32 -5.98 -11.96
CA VAL A 422 -5.62 -7.10 -11.31
C VAL A 422 -5.12 -6.65 -9.93
N PRO A 423 -5.29 -7.46 -8.87
CA PRO A 423 -4.67 -7.23 -7.57
C PRO A 423 -3.16 -6.96 -7.67
N GLY A 424 -2.60 -6.32 -6.65
CA GLY A 424 -1.17 -6.10 -6.52
C GLY A 424 -0.42 -7.20 -5.77
N GLY A 425 0.85 -6.95 -5.49
CA GLY A 425 1.72 -7.87 -4.76
C GLY A 425 2.09 -7.37 -3.35
N VAL A 426 3.11 -8.01 -2.77
CA VAL A 426 3.73 -7.66 -1.48
C VAL A 426 5.18 -7.24 -1.74
N GLY A 427 5.50 -5.96 -1.51
CA GLY A 427 6.87 -5.45 -1.54
C GLY A 427 7.42 -5.27 -0.13
N LEU A 428 8.65 -5.71 0.11
CA LEU A 428 9.36 -5.63 1.38
C LEU A 428 10.80 -5.11 1.14
N LEU A 429 11.17 -3.99 1.76
CA LEU A 429 12.57 -3.63 2.03
C LEU A 429 12.86 -3.92 3.51
N THR A 430 14.08 -4.37 3.83
CA THR A 430 14.52 -4.70 5.19
C THR A 430 15.98 -4.34 5.33
N ASP A 431 16.31 -3.46 6.27
CA ASP A 431 17.67 -3.32 6.79
C ASP A 431 17.82 -4.02 8.16
N GLY A 432 19.07 -4.22 8.57
CA GLY A 432 19.47 -4.87 9.81
C GLY A 432 20.34 -4.04 10.74
N ALA A 433 20.94 -2.92 10.29
CA ALA A 433 21.44 -1.77 11.07
C ALA A 433 22.53 -1.00 10.28
N GLY A 434 22.39 0.33 10.15
CA GLY A 434 23.29 1.14 9.34
C GLY A 434 23.40 2.63 9.71
N ASN A 435 23.58 3.50 8.70
CA ASN A 435 23.47 4.97 8.76
C ASN A 435 23.00 5.45 7.36
N ASP A 436 21.76 5.13 7.01
CA ASP A 436 21.38 4.72 5.66
C ASP A 436 20.67 5.81 4.87
N ASN A 437 20.81 5.74 3.54
CA ASN A 437 20.41 6.81 2.65
C ASN A 437 19.37 6.33 1.62
N TYR A 438 18.11 6.35 2.04
CA TYR A 438 16.96 6.03 1.20
C TYR A 438 16.62 7.20 0.26
N LEU A 439 17.19 7.21 -0.94
CA LEU A 439 16.99 8.24 -1.96
C LEU A 439 16.01 7.80 -3.05
N GLY A 440 14.78 8.30 -2.99
CA GLY A 440 13.74 8.06 -4.00
C GLY A 440 13.11 9.35 -4.53
N GLU A 441 12.12 9.21 -5.41
CA GLU A 441 11.34 10.32 -5.96
C GLU A 441 9.84 10.06 -5.84
N THR A 442 9.25 9.24 -6.72
CA THR A 442 7.82 8.90 -6.67
C THR A 442 7.61 7.40 -6.42
N TYR A 443 6.68 7.08 -5.51
CA TYR A 443 6.32 5.70 -5.14
C TYR A 443 7.51 4.91 -4.57
N CYS A 444 7.90 5.22 -3.34
CA CYS A 444 9.00 4.54 -2.64
C CYS A 444 8.73 4.46 -1.13
N GLN A 445 9.68 3.93 -0.36
CA GLN A 445 9.68 3.97 1.12
C GLN A 445 8.35 3.45 1.71
N ALA A 446 8.09 2.16 1.50
CA ALA A 446 6.87 1.44 1.88
C ALA A 446 5.55 1.86 1.19
N ALA A 447 5.57 2.75 0.19
CA ALA A 447 4.36 3.13 -0.53
C ALA A 447 3.65 1.93 -1.20
N SER A 448 2.35 2.08 -1.49
CA SER A 448 1.58 1.02 -2.15
C SER A 448 0.42 1.55 -2.99
N TYR A 449 0.22 0.95 -4.16
CA TYR A 449 -0.78 1.36 -5.16
C TYR A 449 -1.59 0.18 -5.72
N TRP A 450 -2.91 0.24 -5.59
CA TRP A 450 -3.89 -0.72 -6.14
C TRP A 450 -3.80 -2.17 -5.61
N PHE A 451 -4.55 -2.47 -4.53
CA PHE A 451 -4.71 -3.81 -3.94
C PHE A 451 -3.39 -4.54 -3.63
N SER A 452 -2.48 -3.85 -2.95
CA SER A 452 -1.13 -4.29 -2.65
C SER A 452 -0.75 -4.01 -1.19
N LEU A 453 0.40 -4.55 -0.79
CA LEU A 453 1.09 -4.23 0.44
C LEU A 453 2.49 -3.72 0.09
N GLY A 454 2.88 -2.58 0.65
CA GLY A 454 4.26 -2.11 0.68
C GLY A 454 4.77 -2.05 2.11
N SER A 455 6.04 -2.37 2.32
CA SER A 455 6.67 -2.37 3.64
C SER A 455 8.15 -2.02 3.58
N LEU A 456 8.59 -1.16 4.50
CA LEU A 456 9.99 -0.88 4.80
C LEU A 456 10.18 -1.08 6.30
N TYR A 457 11.21 -1.82 6.66
CA TYR A 457 11.64 -2.05 8.04
C TYR A 457 13.12 -1.69 8.11
N ASP A 458 13.45 -0.73 8.96
CA ASP A 458 14.81 -0.57 9.47
C ASP A 458 14.92 -1.21 10.86
N ALA A 459 16.13 -1.62 11.23
CA ALA A 459 16.45 -2.07 12.58
C ALA A 459 17.09 -0.96 13.43
N GLY A 460 17.53 0.13 12.80
CA GLY A 460 17.99 1.38 13.42
C GLY A 460 19.41 1.78 13.02
N GLY A 461 19.57 3.03 12.61
CA GLY A 461 20.83 3.69 12.27
C GLY A 461 20.86 5.17 12.67
N HIS A 462 21.09 6.06 11.70
CA HIS A 462 20.95 7.53 11.77
C HIS A 462 20.59 8.02 10.34
N ASP A 463 19.33 7.89 9.97
CA ASP A 463 18.94 7.50 8.61
C ASP A 463 18.21 8.61 7.85
N ASN A 464 18.34 8.62 6.52
CA ASN A 464 18.01 9.76 5.66
C ASN A 464 17.03 9.37 4.54
N TYR A 465 15.75 9.41 4.88
CA TYR A 465 14.63 9.12 4.01
C TYR A 465 14.25 10.32 3.14
N ARG A 466 14.70 10.35 1.89
CA ARG A 466 14.43 11.46 0.97
C ARG A 466 13.47 11.09 -0.17
N ALA A 467 12.20 11.45 0.01
CA ALA A 467 11.07 11.45 -0.93
C ALA A 467 10.99 12.67 -1.89
N TYR A 468 10.27 12.53 -3.02
CA TYR A 468 9.64 13.66 -3.72
C TYR A 468 8.10 13.68 -3.55
N HIS A 469 7.41 12.57 -3.78
CA HIS A 469 5.94 12.45 -3.65
C HIS A 469 5.49 10.98 -3.47
N TYR A 470 4.38 10.73 -2.78
CA TYR A 470 3.93 9.35 -2.45
C TYR A 470 5.01 8.53 -1.73
N ALA A 471 5.63 9.20 -0.73
CA ALA A 471 6.68 8.74 0.18
C ALA A 471 6.21 7.89 1.37
N GLN A 472 7.16 7.36 2.15
CA GLN A 472 7.13 7.25 3.62
C GLN A 472 5.80 6.73 4.19
N SER A 473 5.49 5.46 3.92
CA SER A 473 4.20 4.82 4.20
C SER A 473 3.00 5.56 3.58
N SER A 474 2.88 5.48 2.24
CA SER A 474 1.78 6.06 1.47
C SER A 474 0.91 4.96 0.83
N ALA A 475 -0.27 4.70 1.39
CA ALA A 475 -1.22 3.69 0.93
C ALA A 475 -2.33 4.29 0.04
N MET A 476 -2.41 3.87 -1.23
CA MET A 476 -3.29 4.44 -2.24
C MET A 476 -4.19 3.41 -2.95
N HIS A 477 -5.50 3.64 -2.91
CA HIS A 477 -6.51 2.85 -3.62
C HIS A 477 -6.56 1.38 -3.14
N LEU A 478 -7.14 1.18 -1.94
CA LEU A 478 -7.40 -0.15 -1.36
C LEU A 478 -6.12 -0.98 -1.15
N THR A 479 -5.10 -0.36 -0.58
CA THR A 479 -3.80 -0.98 -0.24
C THR A 479 -3.50 -0.83 1.25
N SER A 480 -2.38 -1.41 1.68
CA SER A 480 -1.74 -1.05 2.94
C SER A 480 -0.26 -0.72 2.80
N ALA A 481 0.25 0.17 3.65
CA ALA A 481 1.63 0.61 3.69
C ALA A 481 2.13 0.58 5.14
N TYR A 482 3.37 0.12 5.37
CA TYR A 482 3.97 -0.02 6.69
C TYR A 482 5.43 0.46 6.65
N LEU A 483 5.76 1.53 7.36
CA LEU A 483 7.14 1.91 7.64
C LEU A 483 7.38 1.69 9.13
N PHE A 484 8.45 0.97 9.45
CA PHE A 484 8.96 0.84 10.81
C PHE A 484 10.42 1.30 10.79
N ASP A 485 10.73 2.36 11.53
CA ASP A 485 12.08 2.61 12.01
C ASP A 485 12.14 2.32 13.51
N LEU A 486 13.28 1.83 13.98
CA LEU A 486 13.44 1.23 15.30
C LEU A 486 14.46 1.91 16.21
N SER A 487 15.40 2.73 15.70
CA SER A 487 16.16 3.72 16.49
C SER A 487 17.19 4.51 15.66
N GLY A 488 17.15 5.84 15.68
CA GLY A 488 18.17 6.71 15.09
C GLY A 488 17.90 8.20 15.36
N ASP A 489 18.74 9.12 14.88
CA ASP A 489 18.47 10.58 14.91
C ASP A 489 18.12 10.99 13.46
N ASP A 490 16.86 10.79 13.05
CA ASP A 490 16.49 10.44 11.66
C ASP A 490 15.83 11.57 10.85
N GLY A 491 15.95 11.47 9.52
CA GLY A 491 15.66 12.55 8.56
C GLY A 491 14.62 12.20 7.50
N TYR A 492 13.35 12.50 7.76
CA TYR A 492 12.22 12.19 6.87
C TYR A 492 11.83 13.38 5.99
N LEU A 493 12.48 13.49 4.83
CA LEU A 493 12.42 14.64 3.91
C LEU A 493 11.57 14.33 2.65
N THR A 494 10.34 14.84 2.53
CA THR A 494 9.54 14.69 1.29
C THR A 494 9.15 16.04 0.65
N GLN A 495 9.50 16.26 -0.62
CA GLN A 495 9.33 17.55 -1.30
C GLN A 495 7.86 18.00 -1.49
N PHE A 496 6.92 17.08 -1.69
CA PHE A 496 5.47 17.32 -1.82
C PHE A 496 4.67 16.24 -1.08
N GLY A 497 3.43 16.56 -0.69
CA GLY A 497 2.60 15.79 0.24
C GLY A 497 2.26 14.35 -0.14
N ALA A 498 1.33 13.76 0.62
CA ALA A 498 1.08 12.31 0.61
C ALA A 498 2.35 11.50 0.96
N ALA A 499 2.80 11.68 2.20
CA ALA A 499 3.89 10.97 2.85
C ALA A 499 3.64 11.00 4.38
N GLN A 500 4.50 10.34 5.16
CA GLN A 500 4.48 10.30 6.64
C GLN A 500 3.19 9.66 7.18
N GLY A 501 2.89 8.44 6.72
CA GLY A 501 1.72 7.68 7.16
C GLY A 501 0.41 8.23 6.58
N ILE A 502 0.22 8.13 5.26
CA ILE A 502 -1.02 8.55 4.58
C ILE A 502 -1.86 7.39 4.04
N GLY A 503 -3.09 7.27 4.51
CA GLY A 503 -4.11 6.41 3.90
C GLY A 503 -5.02 7.20 2.95
N HIS A 504 -5.02 6.84 1.66
CA HIS A 504 -5.85 7.47 0.61
C HIS A 504 -6.69 6.46 -0.18
N ASP A 505 -7.92 6.83 -0.53
CA ASP A 505 -8.89 6.00 -1.28
C ASP A 505 -9.04 4.61 -0.64
N TYR A 506 -9.51 4.59 0.61
CA TYR A 506 -9.62 3.43 1.52
C TYR A 506 -8.30 2.75 1.94
N GLY A 507 -7.14 3.23 1.47
CA GLY A 507 -5.84 2.71 1.89
C GLY A 507 -5.54 2.92 3.37
N LEU A 508 -4.72 2.03 3.94
CA LEU A 508 -4.26 2.07 5.34
C LEU A 508 -2.75 2.26 5.39
N ALA A 509 -2.28 3.36 5.96
CA ALA A 509 -0.88 3.55 6.25
C ALA A 509 -0.61 3.45 7.76
N PHE A 510 0.47 2.76 8.10
CA PHE A 510 1.05 2.72 9.43
C PHE A 510 2.51 3.19 9.33
N PHE A 511 2.89 4.13 10.17
CA PHE A 511 4.25 4.63 10.33
C PHE A 511 4.58 4.49 11.82
N LEU A 512 5.65 3.77 12.13
CA LEU A 512 6.27 3.73 13.45
C LEU A 512 7.66 4.33 13.33
N ASP A 513 7.93 5.31 14.18
CA ASP A 513 9.24 5.59 14.71
C ASP A 513 9.30 5.17 16.18
N ARG A 514 10.48 4.77 16.67
CA ARG A 514 10.63 4.14 17.98
C ARG A 514 11.51 4.90 18.97
N SER A 515 12.55 5.59 18.51
CA SER A 515 13.35 6.44 19.40
C SER A 515 14.39 7.25 18.64
N GLY A 516 14.37 8.58 18.81
CA GLY A 516 15.31 9.46 18.12
C GLY A 516 15.36 10.91 18.57
N ASN A 517 15.57 11.83 17.63
CA ASN A 517 15.54 13.29 17.77
C ASN A 517 15.19 13.96 16.41
N ASP A 518 14.02 13.65 15.85
CA ASP A 518 13.87 13.39 14.41
C ASP A 518 13.31 14.57 13.61
N VAL A 519 13.35 14.48 12.28
CA VAL A 519 13.06 15.59 11.37
C VAL A 519 12.05 15.22 10.28
N TYR A 520 10.76 15.36 10.61
CA TYR A 520 9.63 15.17 9.69
C TYR A 520 9.37 16.42 8.85
N ALA A 521 10.13 16.57 7.76
CA ALA A 521 10.13 17.74 6.89
C ALA A 521 9.40 17.50 5.54
N ALA A 522 8.31 18.22 5.32
CA ALA A 522 7.62 18.26 4.03
C ALA A 522 6.98 19.62 3.74
N ARG A 523 6.72 19.89 2.46
CA ARG A 523 6.07 21.13 2.02
C ARG A 523 4.60 21.21 2.44
N ASP A 524 3.89 20.11 2.28
CA ASP A 524 2.43 19.99 2.47
C ASP A 524 1.98 18.58 2.89
N ALA A 525 2.91 17.69 3.26
CA ALA A 525 2.56 16.48 4.00
C ALA A 525 2.16 16.81 5.45
N ARG A 526 1.52 15.84 6.11
CA ARG A 526 1.04 15.93 7.49
C ARG A 526 1.12 14.53 8.11
N PRO A 527 1.98 14.28 9.11
CA PRO A 527 2.08 12.99 9.78
C PRO A 527 0.71 12.45 10.23
N GLY A 528 0.40 11.18 9.94
CA GLY A 528 -0.84 10.53 10.36
C GLY A 528 -2.10 11.06 9.64
N THR A 529 -2.12 10.94 8.30
CA THR A 529 -3.20 11.49 7.45
C THR A 529 -4.17 10.44 6.91
N GLY A 530 -5.45 10.55 7.26
CA GLY A 530 -6.54 9.75 6.66
C GLY A 530 -7.39 10.57 5.68
N VAL A 531 -7.35 10.28 4.39
CA VAL A 531 -8.08 11.03 3.36
C VAL A 531 -8.83 10.11 2.41
N SER A 532 -9.93 10.61 1.84
CA SER A 532 -10.73 9.86 0.86
C SER A 532 -11.12 8.45 1.34
N ASN A 533 -11.51 8.33 2.62
CA ASN A 533 -11.89 7.10 3.34
C ASN A 533 -10.73 6.19 3.80
N GLY A 534 -9.49 6.62 3.63
CA GLY A 534 -8.31 5.94 4.19
C GLY A 534 -8.03 6.29 5.65
N ILE A 535 -6.98 5.64 6.18
CA ILE A 535 -6.47 5.79 7.56
C ILE A 535 -4.97 6.05 7.49
N GLY A 536 -4.53 7.14 8.09
CA GLY A 536 -3.12 7.32 8.43
C GLY A 536 -2.94 7.11 9.92
N ILE A 537 -2.09 6.17 10.30
CA ILE A 537 -1.61 5.98 11.67
C ILE A 537 -0.12 6.33 11.65
N PHE A 538 0.26 7.26 12.50
CA PHE A 538 1.63 7.66 12.75
C PHE A 538 1.88 7.61 14.24
N VAL A 539 2.94 6.92 14.65
CA VAL A 539 3.44 6.82 16.01
C VAL A 539 4.90 7.20 16.00
N ASP A 540 5.25 8.23 16.77
CA ASP A 540 6.60 8.42 17.30
C ASP A 540 6.60 7.91 18.75
N SER A 541 7.61 7.14 19.14
CA SER A 541 7.68 6.50 20.45
C SER A 541 8.68 7.14 21.43
N GLY A 542 9.44 8.13 20.97
CA GLY A 542 10.06 9.14 21.85
C GLY A 542 11.39 9.73 21.37
N GLY A 543 11.44 11.05 21.24
CA GLY A 543 12.64 11.81 20.92
C GLY A 543 12.65 13.25 21.44
N ILE A 544 13.01 14.21 20.58
CA ILE A 544 12.78 15.67 20.72
C ILE A 544 12.62 16.27 19.30
N ASP A 545 11.41 16.18 18.77
CA ASP A 545 11.23 15.92 17.33
C ASP A 545 10.68 17.13 16.56
N ARG A 546 10.76 17.12 15.22
CA ARG A 546 10.65 18.35 14.40
C ARG A 546 9.67 18.21 13.24
N TYR A 547 8.42 18.53 13.55
CA TYR A 547 7.27 18.40 12.66
C TYR A 547 7.01 19.68 11.87
N SER A 548 7.45 19.70 10.61
CA SER A 548 7.26 20.84 9.71
C SER A 548 5.80 21.22 9.43
N GLY A 549 4.93 20.22 9.31
CA GLY A 549 3.50 20.35 9.02
C GLY A 549 2.62 20.45 10.27
N GLU A 550 1.31 20.56 10.05
CA GLU A 550 0.31 20.35 11.10
C GLU A 550 -0.03 18.85 11.16
N PRO A 551 0.43 18.09 12.18
CA PRO A 551 0.23 16.64 12.25
C PRO A 551 -1.24 16.27 12.48
N GLY A 552 -1.60 15.02 12.22
CA GLY A 552 -2.94 14.44 12.38
C GLY A 552 -4.01 15.16 11.54
N PHE A 553 -4.30 14.64 10.34
CA PHE A 553 -5.31 15.21 9.45
C PHE A 553 -6.30 14.16 8.95
N ALA A 554 -7.57 14.57 8.82
CA ALA A 554 -8.63 13.72 8.34
C ALA A 554 -9.55 14.46 7.37
N GLN A 555 -9.87 13.85 6.23
CA GLN A 555 -10.88 14.36 5.31
C GLN A 555 -11.84 13.27 4.84
N ALA A 556 -13.11 13.42 5.21
CA ALA A 556 -14.22 12.57 4.80
C ALA A 556 -14.52 12.73 3.30
N ALA A 557 -14.94 11.64 2.66
CA ALA A 557 -15.36 11.63 1.26
C ALA A 557 -16.47 10.60 1.04
N ARG A 558 -17.20 10.68 -0.08
CA ARG A 558 -18.23 9.68 -0.46
C ARG A 558 -19.28 9.42 0.64
N SER A 559 -19.54 10.44 1.47
CA SER A 559 -20.40 10.40 2.65
C SER A 559 -19.99 9.40 3.76
N MET A 560 -18.74 8.95 3.75
CA MET A 560 -18.11 8.16 4.82
C MET A 560 -16.95 8.96 5.44
N MET A 561 -16.63 8.71 6.71
CA MET A 561 -15.50 9.33 7.40
C MET A 561 -14.12 8.92 6.82
N SER A 562 -13.07 9.58 7.30
CA SER A 562 -11.69 9.10 7.33
C SER A 562 -11.17 9.23 8.77
N LEU A 563 -10.02 8.65 9.07
CA LEU A 563 -9.41 8.70 10.40
C LEU A 563 -7.91 9.01 10.25
N GLY A 564 -7.46 10.13 10.79
CA GLY A 564 -6.03 10.44 10.93
C GLY A 564 -5.65 10.28 12.40
N VAL A 565 -4.61 9.50 12.69
CA VAL A 565 -4.10 9.28 14.04
C VAL A 565 -2.63 9.65 14.04
N PHE A 566 -2.31 10.69 14.81
CA PHE A 566 -0.95 11.06 15.16
C PHE A 566 -0.76 10.86 16.66
N VAL A 567 0.30 10.13 17.02
CA VAL A 567 0.70 9.86 18.39
C VAL A 567 2.19 10.12 18.51
N ASP A 568 2.55 10.85 19.56
CA ASP A 568 3.91 11.16 20.01
C ASP A 568 3.94 10.85 21.53
N LEU A 569 4.98 10.16 22.00
CA LEU A 569 4.98 9.47 23.31
C LEU A 569 6.06 9.90 24.30
N ASP A 570 7.08 10.64 23.87
CA ASP A 570 8.15 11.23 24.68
C ASP A 570 8.75 12.39 23.88
N GLY A 571 8.84 13.59 24.44
CA GLY A 571 9.24 14.72 23.62
C GLY A 571 9.30 16.07 24.33
N ASP A 572 9.96 17.03 23.69
CA ASP A 572 9.87 18.46 23.98
C ASP A 572 9.97 19.28 22.69
N ASP A 573 9.03 18.96 21.80
CA ASP A 573 9.16 18.96 20.34
C ASP A 573 8.84 20.31 19.69
N LEU A 574 9.00 20.34 18.37
CA LEU A 574 8.87 21.54 17.56
C LEU A 574 7.78 21.38 16.52
N TYR A 575 6.62 21.97 16.83
CA TYR A 575 5.41 21.99 15.99
C TYR A 575 5.06 23.38 15.41
N PRO A 576 5.86 23.99 14.50
CA PRO A 576 5.51 25.26 13.85
C PRO A 576 4.11 25.31 13.23
N GLY A 577 3.59 24.17 12.75
CA GLY A 577 2.34 24.06 11.99
C GLY A 577 1.04 24.21 12.78
N GLY A 578 1.01 24.02 14.11
CA GLY A 578 -0.24 24.17 14.87
C GLY A 578 -0.48 23.30 16.11
N MET A 579 0.51 22.51 16.56
CA MET A 579 0.39 21.66 17.75
C MET A 579 1.26 22.19 18.91
N SER A 580 1.26 21.52 20.06
CA SER A 580 1.97 21.99 21.24
C SER A 580 2.13 20.92 22.32
N ASN A 581 3.37 20.59 22.60
CA ASN A 581 3.89 19.64 23.58
C ASN A 581 2.90 19.47 24.77
N GLY A 582 2.39 18.26 24.98
CA GLY A 582 1.25 17.92 25.83
C GLY A 582 -0.14 18.06 25.22
N ALA A 583 -0.27 18.12 23.89
CA ALA A 583 -1.56 18.26 23.23
C ALA A 583 -2.32 16.93 23.10
N ALA A 584 -3.52 16.89 23.69
CA ALA A 584 -4.56 15.93 23.36
C ALA A 584 -5.68 16.66 22.60
N VAL A 585 -5.78 16.42 21.29
CA VAL A 585 -6.72 17.14 20.40
C VAL A 585 -7.47 16.15 19.51
N VAL A 586 -8.81 16.20 19.58
CA VAL A 586 -9.68 15.61 18.57
C VAL A 586 -10.14 16.74 17.64
N ALA A 587 -9.59 16.76 16.44
CA ALA A 587 -9.86 17.75 15.41
C ALA A 587 -11.06 17.33 14.53
N PRO A 588 -11.61 18.26 13.72
CA PRO A 588 -12.75 17.96 12.85
C PRO A 588 -12.51 16.75 11.93
N GLN A 589 -13.61 16.10 11.52
CA GLN A 589 -13.60 14.94 10.61
C GLN A 589 -12.81 13.71 11.11
N THR A 590 -12.68 13.54 12.44
CA THR A 590 -11.98 12.41 13.10
C THR A 590 -10.47 12.38 12.83
N ALA A 591 -9.83 13.54 12.92
CA ALA A 591 -8.39 13.62 13.17
C ALA A 591 -8.12 13.56 14.69
N ILE A 592 -7.15 12.74 15.10
CA ILE A 592 -6.71 12.53 16.48
C ILE A 592 -5.24 12.90 16.56
N ARG A 593 -4.88 13.65 17.59
CA ARG A 593 -3.51 14.07 17.89
C ARG A 593 -3.28 13.87 19.38
N SER A 594 -2.30 13.03 19.72
CA SER A 594 -1.80 12.83 21.08
C SER A 594 -0.30 13.08 21.11
N ASP A 595 0.15 13.76 22.15
CA ASP A 595 1.53 14.19 22.37
C ASP A 595 1.67 14.30 23.91
N GLU A 596 2.60 13.54 24.49
CA GLU A 596 2.75 13.41 25.95
C GLU A 596 3.64 14.54 26.55
N PRO A 597 3.32 15.11 27.73
CA PRO A 597 3.53 16.55 27.90
C PRO A 597 4.89 17.09 28.37
N THR A 598 5.48 18.02 27.58
CA THR A 598 6.55 18.95 28.05
C THR A 598 6.33 20.48 27.82
N THR A 599 5.40 20.92 26.95
CA THR A 599 4.78 22.28 26.74
C THR A 599 5.59 23.50 26.18
N GLN A 600 5.15 24.45 25.30
CA GLN A 600 3.97 24.80 24.42
C GLN A 600 4.35 26.10 23.57
N ARG A 601 3.74 26.69 22.49
CA ARG A 601 2.47 26.64 21.67
C ARG A 601 2.56 27.47 20.31
N PRO A 602 1.57 27.46 19.36
CA PRO A 602 1.71 27.84 17.91
C PRO A 602 0.70 28.89 17.28
N GLY A 603 0.66 29.09 15.93
CA GLY A 603 -0.46 29.76 15.16
C GLY A 603 -0.37 29.94 13.58
N PRO A 604 -1.49 30.14 12.78
CA PRO A 604 -1.61 29.77 11.32
C PRO A 604 -2.47 30.66 10.30
N SER A 605 -2.73 30.18 9.03
CA SER A 605 -3.87 30.47 8.05
C SER A 605 -3.85 31.73 7.07
N GLU A 606 -4.43 31.89 5.83
CA GLU A 606 -4.86 31.04 4.64
C GLU A 606 -5.30 31.90 3.35
N ALA A 607 -6.13 31.44 2.36
CA ALA A 607 -6.25 31.98 0.94
C ALA A 607 -7.68 31.90 0.19
N PRO A 608 -7.90 32.33 -1.12
CA PRO A 608 -9.23 32.79 -1.70
C PRO A 608 -9.97 32.04 -2.90
N ALA A 609 -10.60 32.74 -3.90
CA ALA A 609 -11.97 32.48 -4.50
C ALA A 609 -12.18 32.46 -6.09
N PRO A 610 -13.41 32.20 -6.69
CA PRO A 610 -13.65 31.62 -8.07
C PRO A 610 -14.38 32.44 -9.23
N PRO A 611 -14.67 31.87 -10.45
CA PRO A 611 -15.09 32.60 -11.71
C PRO A 611 -16.45 32.15 -12.43
N PRO A 612 -16.69 32.07 -13.78
CA PRO A 612 -17.87 32.71 -14.46
C PRO A 612 -18.82 31.79 -15.34
N ALA A 613 -19.53 32.34 -16.36
CA ALA A 613 -20.87 31.90 -16.84
C ALA A 613 -21.02 31.44 -18.35
N PRO A 614 -22.16 30.80 -18.76
CA PRO A 614 -22.28 29.97 -19.99
C PRO A 614 -22.85 30.60 -21.29
N GLY A 615 -22.81 29.82 -22.39
CA GLY A 615 -23.67 29.98 -23.57
C GLY A 615 -23.23 30.98 -24.66
N SER A 616 -21.97 31.39 -24.65
CA SER A 616 -21.46 32.55 -25.41
C SER A 616 -20.73 32.25 -26.74
N ILE A 617 -20.75 31.02 -27.27
CA ILE A 617 -19.92 30.59 -28.41
C ILE A 617 -20.77 29.82 -29.45
N PRO A 618 -20.61 30.04 -30.78
CA PRO A 618 -21.30 29.24 -31.81
C PRO A 618 -20.69 27.85 -32.00
N LYS A 619 -21.48 26.87 -32.50
CA LYS A 619 -21.01 25.50 -32.73
C LYS A 619 -19.90 25.43 -33.82
N PRO A 620 -18.71 24.89 -33.53
CA PRO A 620 -17.66 24.60 -34.50
C PRO A 620 -17.89 23.22 -35.18
N ALA A 621 -16.94 22.76 -36.00
CA ALA A 621 -17.03 21.44 -36.63
C ALA A 621 -16.85 20.29 -35.62
N ASP A 622 -17.45 19.13 -35.89
CA ASP A 622 -17.41 17.97 -34.98
C ASP A 622 -15.98 17.47 -34.68
N SER A 623 -15.03 17.67 -35.60
CA SER A 623 -13.60 17.37 -35.39
C SER A 623 -12.87 18.39 -34.51
N GLU A 624 -13.43 19.58 -34.31
CA GLU A 624 -12.94 20.60 -33.38
C GLU A 624 -13.55 20.37 -31.98
N ILE A 625 -14.82 19.96 -31.93
CA ILE A 625 -15.48 19.49 -30.69
C ILE A 625 -14.75 18.26 -30.12
N ALA A 626 -14.28 17.33 -30.97
CA ALA A 626 -13.48 16.18 -30.52
C ALA A 626 -12.18 16.59 -29.80
N LYS A 627 -11.45 17.58 -30.33
CA LYS A 627 -10.21 18.09 -29.69
C LYS A 627 -10.48 18.85 -28.39
N LEU A 628 -11.55 19.65 -28.36
CA LEU A 628 -12.01 20.32 -27.14
C LEU A 628 -12.42 19.29 -26.08
N TYR A 629 -13.09 18.20 -26.47
CA TYR A 629 -13.43 17.09 -25.59
C TYR A 629 -12.18 16.43 -25.01
N GLU A 630 -11.25 16.00 -25.87
CA GLU A 630 -10.00 15.32 -25.48
C GLU A 630 -9.16 16.17 -24.51
N THR A 631 -9.14 17.50 -24.71
CA THR A 631 -8.45 18.43 -23.81
C THR A 631 -9.25 18.65 -22.51
N ALA A 632 -10.58 18.75 -22.58
CA ALA A 632 -11.45 18.96 -21.42
C ALA A 632 -11.53 17.75 -20.48
N THR A 633 -11.38 16.52 -20.99
CA THR A 633 -11.33 15.29 -20.18
C THR A 633 -9.93 14.91 -19.69
N GLY A 634 -8.91 15.72 -20.00
CA GLY A 634 -7.52 15.47 -19.63
C GLY A 634 -7.21 15.66 -18.13
N TRP A 635 -6.01 15.26 -17.73
CA TRP A 635 -5.50 15.46 -16.37
C TRP A 635 -5.41 16.95 -16.03
N ARG A 636 -6.06 17.36 -14.92
CA ARG A 636 -6.11 18.75 -14.43
C ARG A 636 -5.13 18.97 -13.28
N VAL A 637 -3.83 18.88 -13.58
CA VAL A 637 -2.70 19.08 -12.65
C VAL A 637 -1.69 20.07 -13.23
N GLY A 638 -0.69 20.51 -12.45
CA GLY A 638 0.44 21.32 -12.92
C GLY A 638 0.11 22.41 -13.93
N SER A 639 0.78 22.37 -15.08
CA SER A 639 0.64 23.32 -16.20
C SER A 639 -0.64 23.15 -17.02
N SER A 640 -1.24 21.95 -17.06
CA SER A 640 -2.41 21.64 -17.88
C SER A 640 -3.73 22.16 -17.32
N GLN A 641 -3.80 22.52 -16.02
CA GLN A 641 -5.05 22.97 -15.37
C GLN A 641 -5.81 24.03 -16.17
N LYS A 642 -5.09 25.04 -16.66
CA LYS A 642 -5.68 26.14 -17.43
C LYS A 642 -6.23 25.68 -18.78
N ALA A 643 -5.52 24.81 -19.49
CA ALA A 643 -5.97 24.28 -20.78
C ALA A 643 -7.23 23.41 -20.65
N VAL A 644 -7.30 22.60 -19.60
CA VAL A 644 -8.51 21.84 -19.24
C VAL A 644 -9.67 22.78 -18.91
N ASP A 645 -9.45 23.78 -18.05
CA ASP A 645 -10.50 24.73 -17.65
C ASP A 645 -11.00 25.59 -18.83
N ASP A 646 -10.09 26.12 -19.66
CA ASP A 646 -10.44 26.89 -20.86
C ASP A 646 -11.21 26.02 -21.88
N SER A 647 -10.88 24.73 -22.01
CA SER A 647 -11.59 23.79 -22.91
C SER A 647 -12.99 23.43 -22.38
N VAL A 648 -13.12 23.17 -21.07
CA VAL A 648 -14.42 22.98 -20.42
C VAL A 648 -15.28 24.24 -20.57
N ASN A 649 -14.71 25.42 -20.34
CA ASN A 649 -15.41 26.70 -20.51
C ASN A 649 -15.82 26.94 -21.97
N GLN A 650 -15.03 26.50 -22.97
CA GLN A 650 -15.42 26.57 -24.37
C GLN A 650 -16.57 25.61 -24.72
N LEU A 651 -16.57 24.37 -24.21
CA LEU A 651 -17.69 23.44 -24.40
C LEU A 651 -18.98 23.94 -23.74
N ILE A 652 -18.88 24.53 -22.54
CA ILE A 652 -19.97 25.25 -21.84
C ILE A 652 -20.45 26.47 -22.65
N GLY A 653 -19.52 27.17 -23.31
CA GLY A 653 -19.82 28.30 -24.20
C GLY A 653 -20.57 27.87 -25.46
N ILE A 654 -20.20 26.74 -26.06
CA ILE A 654 -20.82 26.18 -27.28
C ILE A 654 -22.25 25.68 -27.02
N GLY A 655 -22.53 25.24 -25.80
CA GLY A 655 -23.87 24.84 -25.40
C GLY A 655 -24.29 23.45 -25.87
N LEU A 656 -25.60 23.21 -25.87
CA LEU A 656 -26.25 21.94 -26.21
C LEU A 656 -25.68 21.21 -27.46
N PRO A 657 -25.34 21.89 -28.58
CA PRO A 657 -24.88 21.18 -29.78
C PRO A 657 -23.50 20.51 -29.68
N ALA A 658 -22.68 20.88 -28.68
CA ALA A 658 -21.49 20.10 -28.32
C ALA A 658 -21.87 18.93 -27.41
N PHE A 659 -22.80 19.14 -26.47
CA PHE A 659 -23.23 18.11 -25.53
C PHE A 659 -23.95 16.93 -26.21
N GLU A 660 -24.81 17.19 -27.20
CA GLU A 660 -25.46 16.10 -27.96
C GLU A 660 -24.43 15.28 -28.76
N TRP A 661 -23.35 15.90 -29.24
CA TRP A 661 -22.23 15.17 -29.85
C TRP A 661 -21.51 14.29 -28.84
N MET A 662 -21.26 14.78 -27.61
CA MET A 662 -20.66 14.00 -26.52
C MET A 662 -21.54 12.79 -26.16
N VAL A 663 -22.86 13.01 -25.98
CA VAL A 663 -23.85 11.97 -25.66
C VAL A 663 -23.92 10.89 -26.74
N ALA A 664 -23.78 11.26 -28.02
CA ALA A 664 -23.78 10.31 -29.13
C ALA A 664 -22.46 9.53 -29.28
N ASN A 665 -21.31 10.17 -29.05
CA ASN A 665 -20.00 9.64 -29.45
C ASN A 665 -19.07 9.19 -28.31
N ARG A 666 -19.40 9.48 -27.05
CA ARG A 666 -18.50 9.25 -25.90
C ARG A 666 -19.17 8.70 -24.63
N LEU A 667 -20.49 8.81 -24.46
CA LEU A 667 -21.18 8.45 -23.20
C LEU A 667 -20.93 7.00 -22.72
N ALA A 668 -20.83 6.03 -23.63
CA ALA A 668 -20.61 4.63 -23.30
C ALA A 668 -19.14 4.29 -22.91
N SER A 669 -18.24 5.28 -22.93
CA SER A 669 -16.81 5.16 -22.66
C SER A 669 -16.31 6.34 -21.80
N VAL A 670 -17.09 6.76 -20.81
CA VAL A 670 -16.73 7.84 -19.88
C VAL A 670 -15.99 7.25 -18.67
N ASP A 671 -14.69 7.53 -18.59
CA ASP A 671 -13.80 7.18 -17.46
C ASP A 671 -13.94 8.15 -16.26
N ARG A 672 -13.27 7.84 -15.14
CA ARG A 672 -13.29 8.65 -13.89
C ARG A 672 -12.81 10.11 -14.07
N LEU A 673 -11.94 10.43 -15.04
CA LEU A 673 -11.50 11.81 -15.31
C LEU A 673 -12.56 12.55 -16.13
N ALA A 674 -13.09 11.89 -17.17
CA ALA A 674 -14.14 12.44 -18.02
C ALA A 674 -15.41 12.82 -17.24
N VAL A 675 -15.86 12.01 -16.26
CA VAL A 675 -17.05 12.31 -15.43
C VAL A 675 -17.05 13.75 -14.89
N ARG A 676 -15.89 14.26 -14.43
CA ARG A 676 -15.74 15.63 -13.89
C ARG A 676 -15.97 16.72 -14.93
N ALA A 677 -15.43 16.52 -16.13
CA ALA A 677 -15.62 17.44 -17.25
C ALA A 677 -17.09 17.44 -17.70
N TRP A 678 -17.68 16.25 -17.84
CA TRP A 678 -19.10 16.09 -18.17
C TRP A 678 -20.02 16.77 -17.15
N ALA A 679 -19.78 16.57 -15.85
CA ALA A 679 -20.54 17.21 -14.77
C ALA A 679 -20.51 18.74 -14.86
N ARG A 680 -19.32 19.34 -15.06
CA ARG A 680 -19.17 20.79 -15.27
C ARG A 680 -19.87 21.27 -16.55
N ILE A 681 -19.78 20.50 -17.63
CA ILE A 681 -20.40 20.84 -18.91
C ILE A 681 -21.94 20.79 -18.81
N VAL A 682 -22.52 19.78 -18.16
CA VAL A 682 -23.98 19.73 -17.92
C VAL A 682 -24.43 20.91 -17.06
N ASN A 683 -23.72 21.21 -15.98
CA ASN A 683 -24.09 22.32 -15.08
C ASN A 683 -23.92 23.70 -15.72
N GLY A 684 -22.99 23.84 -16.66
CA GLY A 684 -22.88 25.04 -17.50
C GLY A 684 -24.00 25.14 -18.54
N ILE A 685 -24.39 24.05 -19.19
CA ILE A 685 -25.40 24.08 -20.26
C ILE A 685 -26.83 24.09 -19.71
N GLY A 686 -27.07 23.51 -18.54
CA GLY A 686 -28.36 23.48 -17.87
C GLY A 686 -29.34 22.44 -18.43
N ILE A 687 -30.63 22.79 -18.41
CA ILE A 687 -31.75 21.85 -18.49
C ILE A 687 -31.76 20.98 -19.77
N ASP A 688 -31.30 21.50 -20.91
CA ASP A 688 -31.31 20.75 -22.16
C ASP A 688 -30.27 19.60 -22.17
N ALA A 689 -29.12 19.80 -21.51
CA ALA A 689 -28.11 18.75 -21.33
C ALA A 689 -28.62 17.66 -20.36
N VAL A 690 -29.33 18.07 -19.30
CA VAL A 690 -30.02 17.14 -18.39
C VAL A 690 -31.07 16.32 -19.14
N ALA A 691 -31.88 16.96 -20.00
CA ALA A 691 -32.87 16.28 -20.83
C ALA A 691 -32.23 15.30 -21.84
N ALA A 692 -31.01 15.58 -22.33
CA ALA A 692 -30.27 14.66 -23.21
C ALA A 692 -29.76 13.42 -22.46
N LEU A 693 -29.25 13.57 -21.22
CA LEU A 693 -28.88 12.43 -20.36
C LEU A 693 -30.12 11.59 -19.96
N GLY A 694 -31.24 12.24 -19.62
CA GLY A 694 -32.48 11.57 -19.25
C GLY A 694 -33.02 10.62 -20.33
N ARG A 695 -32.83 10.95 -21.62
CA ARG A 695 -33.17 10.06 -22.74
C ARG A 695 -32.35 8.76 -22.72
N LYS A 696 -31.07 8.82 -22.36
CA LYS A 696 -30.19 7.65 -22.23
C LYS A 696 -30.46 6.87 -20.94
N ALA A 697 -30.80 7.53 -19.84
CA ALA A 697 -31.18 6.93 -18.56
C ALA A 697 -32.32 5.90 -18.64
N LEU A 698 -33.21 6.04 -19.64
CA LEU A 698 -34.42 5.24 -19.80
C LEU A 698 -34.31 4.13 -20.87
N GLY A 699 -33.34 4.22 -21.79
CA GLY A 699 -33.24 3.31 -22.95
C GLY A 699 -31.82 2.95 -23.42
N GLY A 700 -30.78 3.36 -22.69
CA GLY A 700 -29.40 2.92 -22.93
C GLY A 700 -29.09 1.54 -22.34
N ASN A 701 -27.89 1.04 -22.64
CA ASN A 701 -27.36 -0.19 -22.04
C ASN A 701 -26.75 0.08 -20.65
N ASP A 702 -26.39 -0.99 -19.91
CA ASP A 702 -25.94 -0.87 -18.52
C ASP A 702 -24.67 0.00 -18.34
N LYS A 703 -23.76 0.08 -19.32
CA LYS A 703 -22.61 1.01 -19.27
C LYS A 703 -23.02 2.48 -19.47
N GLU A 704 -23.98 2.74 -20.36
CA GLU A 704 -24.53 4.09 -20.54
C GLU A 704 -25.31 4.53 -19.30
N LEU A 705 -26.06 3.61 -18.69
CA LEU A 705 -26.77 3.83 -17.43
C LEU A 705 -25.80 4.12 -16.28
N GLU A 706 -24.69 3.37 -16.19
CA GLU A 706 -23.63 3.61 -15.21
C GLU A 706 -23.00 5.00 -15.37
N ALA A 707 -22.62 5.37 -16.60
CA ALA A 707 -22.07 6.69 -16.91
C ALA A 707 -23.04 7.83 -16.58
N VAL A 708 -24.34 7.67 -16.91
CA VAL A 708 -25.39 8.62 -16.55
C VAL A 708 -25.54 8.78 -15.04
N ILE A 709 -25.43 7.71 -14.25
CA ILE A 709 -25.50 7.78 -12.78
C ILE A 709 -24.24 8.48 -12.20
N ARG A 710 -23.05 8.16 -12.73
CA ARG A 710 -21.78 8.81 -12.32
C ARG A 710 -21.78 10.31 -12.62
N ILE A 711 -22.12 10.72 -13.84
CA ILE A 711 -22.26 12.12 -14.26
C ILE A 711 -23.39 12.81 -13.47
N GLY A 712 -24.51 12.12 -13.26
CA GLY A 712 -25.63 12.58 -12.46
C GLY A 712 -25.23 13.00 -11.05
N ALA A 713 -24.51 12.12 -10.33
CA ALA A 713 -24.05 12.37 -8.97
C ALA A 713 -22.97 13.47 -8.90
N GLU A 714 -21.92 13.41 -9.72
CA GLU A 714 -20.84 14.42 -9.75
C GLU A 714 -21.38 15.81 -10.14
N GLY A 715 -22.38 15.86 -11.03
CA GLY A 715 -23.06 17.10 -11.42
C GLY A 715 -24.15 17.57 -10.45
N ASN A 716 -24.54 16.80 -9.44
CA ASN A 716 -25.70 17.06 -8.59
C ASN A 716 -27.02 17.27 -9.41
N ILE A 717 -27.21 16.46 -10.46
CA ILE A 717 -28.33 16.57 -11.40
C ILE A 717 -29.56 15.84 -10.85
N ALA A 718 -30.46 16.60 -10.23
CA ALA A 718 -31.61 16.08 -9.49
C ALA A 718 -32.53 15.14 -10.30
N ASP A 719 -32.76 15.39 -11.60
CA ASP A 719 -33.63 14.56 -12.43
C ASP A 719 -33.20 13.09 -12.54
N ILE A 720 -31.90 12.80 -12.39
CA ILE A 720 -31.37 11.43 -12.39
C ILE A 720 -31.88 10.63 -11.19
N ALA A 721 -32.29 11.28 -10.09
CA ALA A 721 -32.89 10.63 -8.93
C ALA A 721 -34.12 9.76 -9.28
N ALA A 722 -34.86 10.10 -10.34
CA ALA A 722 -36.09 9.41 -10.72
C ALA A 722 -35.87 7.94 -11.15
N ILE A 723 -34.69 7.59 -11.67
CA ILE A 723 -34.39 6.21 -12.12
C ILE A 723 -33.80 5.32 -11.01
N LEU A 724 -33.18 5.91 -9.98
CA LEU A 724 -32.39 5.18 -8.98
C LEU A 724 -33.18 4.14 -8.16
N PRO A 725 -34.45 4.35 -7.75
CA PRO A 725 -35.21 3.35 -6.98
C PRO A 725 -35.39 2.02 -7.72
N ARG A 726 -35.43 2.07 -9.06
CA ARG A 726 -35.45 0.89 -9.94
C ARG A 726 -34.10 0.19 -9.97
N VAL A 727 -33.02 0.95 -10.19
CA VAL A 727 -31.65 0.42 -10.30
C VAL A 727 -31.22 -0.29 -9.00
N ILE A 728 -31.48 0.31 -7.84
CA ILE A 728 -31.14 -0.26 -6.52
C ILE A 728 -31.80 -1.64 -6.31
N LYS A 729 -33.04 -1.81 -6.78
CA LYS A 729 -33.81 -3.06 -6.67
C LYS A 729 -33.42 -4.09 -7.73
N GLU A 730 -33.35 -3.68 -9.00
CA GLU A 730 -33.30 -4.58 -10.16
C GLU A 730 -31.90 -4.84 -10.73
N LYS A 731 -30.89 -4.04 -10.38
CA LYS A 731 -29.53 -4.11 -10.96
C LYS A 731 -28.46 -4.30 -9.87
N PRO A 732 -28.19 -5.53 -9.40
CA PRO A 732 -27.22 -5.79 -8.33
C PRO A 732 -25.83 -5.18 -8.57
N ALA A 733 -25.29 -5.29 -9.79
CA ALA A 733 -23.96 -4.76 -10.14
C ALA A 733 -23.87 -3.22 -10.12
N LEU A 734 -24.99 -2.50 -10.22
CA LEU A 734 -25.06 -1.04 -10.17
C LEU A 734 -25.63 -0.51 -8.84
N ARG A 735 -25.96 -1.41 -7.89
CA ARG A 735 -26.70 -1.08 -6.68
C ARG A 735 -25.98 -0.01 -5.85
N ASP A 736 -24.75 -0.27 -5.43
CA ASP A 736 -24.04 0.64 -4.53
C ASP A 736 -23.74 1.99 -5.16
N LEU A 737 -23.49 2.02 -6.48
CA LEU A 737 -23.36 3.25 -7.25
C LEU A 737 -24.67 4.04 -7.22
N ALA A 738 -25.80 3.39 -7.42
CA ALA A 738 -27.12 4.01 -7.36
C ALA A 738 -27.51 4.44 -5.93
N ILE A 739 -27.08 3.71 -4.88
CA ILE A 739 -27.24 4.11 -3.48
C ILE A 739 -26.39 5.36 -3.19
N ARG A 740 -25.10 5.38 -3.57
CA ARG A 740 -24.23 6.56 -3.44
C ARG A 740 -24.82 7.78 -4.15
N ALA A 741 -25.26 7.61 -5.39
CA ALA A 741 -25.92 8.66 -6.16
C ALA A 741 -27.23 9.14 -5.51
N ALA A 742 -28.02 8.24 -4.93
CA ALA A 742 -29.25 8.60 -4.22
C ALA A 742 -28.97 9.45 -2.96
N GLY A 743 -27.88 9.16 -2.26
CA GLY A 743 -27.34 10.00 -1.19
C GLY A 743 -26.98 11.39 -1.70
N THR A 744 -26.05 11.48 -2.66
CA THR A 744 -25.57 12.74 -3.25
C THR A 744 -26.71 13.62 -3.76
N LEU A 745 -27.68 13.04 -4.48
CA LEU A 745 -28.84 13.74 -5.05
C LEU A 745 -30.01 13.92 -4.08
N LYS A 746 -29.86 13.50 -2.80
CA LYS A 746 -30.88 13.59 -1.73
C LYS A 746 -32.24 12.99 -2.14
N ALA A 747 -32.17 11.89 -2.88
CA ALA A 747 -33.27 11.26 -3.58
C ALA A 747 -34.22 10.50 -2.64
N ARG A 748 -35.13 11.21 -1.96
CA ARG A 748 -36.12 10.62 -1.00
C ARG A 748 -36.92 9.43 -1.56
N GLY A 749 -37.23 9.43 -2.86
CA GLY A 749 -37.89 8.28 -3.52
C GLY A 749 -37.09 6.97 -3.49
N CYS A 750 -35.82 7.00 -3.09
CA CYS A 750 -34.97 5.81 -2.94
C CYS A 750 -35.02 5.19 -1.53
N VAL A 751 -35.62 5.83 -0.52
CA VAL A 751 -35.54 5.37 0.88
C VAL A 751 -36.10 3.94 1.04
N ASP A 752 -37.27 3.66 0.46
CA ASP A 752 -37.87 2.31 0.41
C ASP A 752 -37.07 1.28 -0.40
N ALA A 753 -36.10 1.72 -1.21
CA ALA A 753 -35.17 0.86 -1.94
C ALA A 753 -33.87 0.62 -1.17
N ILE A 754 -33.42 1.61 -0.37
CA ILE A 754 -32.18 1.55 0.40
C ILE A 754 -32.39 0.82 1.73
N LEU A 755 -33.48 1.10 2.46
CA LEU A 755 -33.73 0.54 3.80
C LEU A 755 -33.59 -0.99 3.89
N PRO A 756 -34.10 -1.81 2.95
CA PRO A 756 -33.91 -3.27 2.99
C PRO A 756 -32.45 -3.72 2.90
N THR A 757 -31.59 -2.93 2.24
CA THR A 757 -30.18 -3.30 2.01
C THR A 757 -29.33 -3.27 3.29
N LEU A 758 -29.72 -2.48 4.31
CA LEU A 758 -29.04 -2.46 5.61
C LEU A 758 -29.04 -3.81 6.33
N PHE A 759 -30.06 -4.65 6.10
CA PHE A 759 -30.31 -5.88 6.85
C PHE A 759 -29.89 -7.17 6.12
N GLN A 760 -29.60 -7.09 4.82
CA GLN A 760 -29.36 -8.26 3.96
C GLN A 760 -28.02 -8.22 3.22
N ALA A 761 -27.23 -7.18 3.42
CA ALA A 761 -25.99 -6.96 2.69
C ALA A 761 -24.77 -6.95 3.61
N ASP A 762 -23.60 -6.94 2.99
CA ASP A 762 -22.30 -6.95 3.66
C ASP A 762 -21.97 -5.59 4.30
N PRO A 763 -20.92 -5.50 5.15
CA PRO A 763 -20.51 -4.26 5.81
C PRO A 763 -20.36 -3.05 4.86
N ILE A 764 -19.89 -3.24 3.63
CA ILE A 764 -19.60 -2.12 2.72
C ILE A 764 -20.88 -1.61 2.06
N THR A 765 -21.80 -2.50 1.66
CA THR A 765 -23.15 -2.10 1.27
C THR A 765 -23.87 -1.42 2.44
N GLN A 766 -23.73 -1.93 3.68
CA GLN A 766 -24.37 -1.36 4.88
C GLN A 766 -23.86 0.06 5.20
N ARG A 767 -22.53 0.29 5.18
CA ARG A 767 -21.93 1.64 5.24
C ARG A 767 -22.51 2.55 4.17
N THR A 768 -22.55 2.05 2.92
CA THR A 768 -23.02 2.81 1.75
C THR A 768 -24.49 3.21 1.88
N ALA A 769 -25.33 2.30 2.36
CA ALA A 769 -26.75 2.53 2.60
C ALA A 769 -27.00 3.51 3.75
N MET A 770 -26.32 3.36 4.89
CA MET A 770 -26.48 4.29 6.02
C MET A 770 -25.99 5.70 5.66
N ALA A 771 -24.84 5.80 4.99
CA ALA A 771 -24.30 7.06 4.47
C ALA A 771 -25.29 7.75 3.51
N ALA A 772 -25.86 7.02 2.55
CA ALA A 772 -26.82 7.58 1.61
C ALA A 772 -28.13 8.04 2.29
N LEU A 773 -28.66 7.26 3.23
CA LEU A 773 -29.84 7.67 4.02
C LEU A 773 -29.56 8.94 4.84
N ALA A 774 -28.35 9.09 5.39
CA ALA A 774 -27.94 10.29 6.13
C ALA A 774 -27.93 11.56 5.28
N GLU A 775 -27.47 11.49 4.02
CA GLU A 775 -27.50 12.63 3.09
C GLU A 775 -28.91 12.99 2.62
N ILE A 776 -29.78 11.97 2.44
CA ILE A 776 -31.19 12.14 2.06
C ILE A 776 -31.99 12.79 3.20
N GLY A 777 -31.67 12.42 4.45
CA GLY A 777 -32.29 12.99 5.66
C GLY A 777 -33.80 12.81 5.70
N ASP A 778 -34.31 11.63 5.35
CA ASP A 778 -35.75 11.36 5.36
C ASP A 778 -36.21 10.86 6.75
N PRO A 779 -37.22 11.51 7.38
CA PRO A 779 -37.72 11.16 8.71
C PRO A 779 -38.17 9.69 8.88
N SER A 780 -38.56 9.01 7.80
CA SER A 780 -38.94 7.59 7.86
C SER A 780 -37.77 6.66 8.21
N SER A 781 -36.54 7.03 7.83
CA SER A 781 -35.33 6.24 8.04
C SER A 781 -34.65 6.46 9.40
N VAL A 782 -35.00 7.54 10.10
CA VAL A 782 -34.43 7.91 11.41
C VAL A 782 -34.65 6.82 12.46
N GLY A 783 -35.85 6.23 12.50
CA GLY A 783 -36.17 5.14 13.43
C GLY A 783 -35.34 3.87 13.20
N THR A 784 -34.85 3.65 11.97
CA THR A 784 -33.88 2.60 11.67
C THR A 784 -32.49 3.00 12.15
N ALA A 785 -32.04 4.21 11.82
CA ALA A 785 -30.73 4.75 12.18
C ALA A 785 -30.47 4.78 13.70
N ALA A 786 -31.51 5.03 14.50
CA ALA A 786 -31.44 4.98 15.96
C ALA A 786 -30.92 3.64 16.54
N ASN A 787 -31.04 2.53 15.81
CA ASN A 787 -30.51 1.22 16.22
C ASN A 787 -29.03 1.00 15.83
N TYR A 788 -28.44 1.90 15.03
CA TYR A 788 -27.08 1.81 14.51
C TYR A 788 -26.11 2.84 15.10
N VAL A 789 -26.56 3.74 15.99
CA VAL A 789 -25.69 4.72 16.68
C VAL A 789 -24.67 4.08 17.64
N ASP A 790 -24.89 2.82 18.02
CA ASP A 790 -23.97 1.97 18.80
C ASP A 790 -23.30 0.89 17.92
N SER A 791 -23.30 1.06 16.59
CA SER A 791 -22.64 0.15 15.65
C SER A 791 -21.15 -0.07 16.00
N PRO A 792 -20.63 -1.31 15.92
CA PRO A 792 -19.20 -1.58 16.04
C PRO A 792 -18.41 -1.07 14.81
N ASP A 793 -19.07 -0.92 13.65
CA ASP A 793 -18.48 -0.26 12.49
C ASP A 793 -18.59 1.27 12.67
N PRO A 794 -17.47 2.02 12.73
CA PRO A 794 -17.48 3.45 13.04
C PRO A 794 -18.03 4.30 11.88
N PHE A 795 -17.90 3.84 10.62
CA PHE A 795 -18.44 4.54 9.45
C PHE A 795 -19.97 4.46 9.42
N VAL A 796 -20.54 3.29 9.78
CA VAL A 796 -21.99 3.14 10.00
C VAL A 796 -22.45 4.00 11.18
N LYS A 797 -21.68 4.04 12.28
CA LYS A 797 -21.99 4.82 13.48
C LYS A 797 -22.11 6.32 13.22
N ASP A 798 -21.13 6.95 12.57
CA ASP A 798 -21.22 8.38 12.23
C ASP A 798 -22.43 8.68 11.33
N ALA A 799 -22.62 7.88 10.27
CA ALA A 799 -23.74 8.07 9.36
C ALA A 799 -25.10 7.93 10.06
N ALA A 800 -25.23 6.96 10.98
CA ALA A 800 -26.42 6.80 11.81
C ALA A 800 -26.66 8.01 12.73
N ILE A 801 -25.62 8.55 13.37
CA ILE A 801 -25.69 9.76 14.20
C ILE A 801 -26.11 10.98 13.36
N ARG A 802 -25.48 11.20 12.19
CA ARG A 802 -25.85 12.27 11.25
C ARG A 802 -27.29 12.18 10.79
N LEU A 803 -27.79 10.98 10.50
CA LEU A 803 -29.19 10.76 10.14
C LEU A 803 -30.14 11.03 11.32
N VAL A 804 -29.84 10.55 12.52
CA VAL A 804 -30.67 10.80 13.71
C VAL A 804 -30.84 12.29 13.98
N LEU A 805 -29.77 13.08 13.83
CA LEU A 805 -29.78 14.54 14.02
C LEU A 805 -30.71 15.30 13.05
N THR A 806 -31.17 14.69 11.95
CA THR A 806 -32.17 15.30 11.05
C THR A 806 -33.58 15.39 11.66
N SER A 807 -33.82 14.70 12.79
CA SER A 807 -35.08 14.70 13.54
C SER A 807 -34.84 15.12 14.99
N PRO A 808 -34.80 16.44 15.30
CA PRO A 808 -34.37 16.95 16.60
C PRO A 808 -35.09 16.33 17.81
N GLN A 809 -36.39 16.07 17.71
CA GLN A 809 -37.16 15.44 18.79
C GLN A 809 -36.74 13.99 19.08
N GLN A 810 -36.42 13.20 18.03
CA GLN A 810 -35.99 11.82 18.20
C GLN A 810 -34.53 11.75 18.67
N ALA A 811 -33.68 12.64 18.14
CA ALA A 811 -32.32 12.83 18.61
C ALA A 811 -32.25 13.28 20.08
N GLU A 812 -33.10 14.20 20.53
CA GLU A 812 -33.13 14.65 21.94
C GLU A 812 -33.57 13.51 22.88
N ALA A 813 -34.57 12.72 22.47
CA ALA A 813 -35.02 11.56 23.23
C ALA A 813 -33.93 10.47 23.30
N LEU A 814 -33.33 10.12 22.16
CA LEU A 814 -32.28 9.10 22.08
C LEU A 814 -31.01 9.52 22.84
N GLY A 815 -30.57 10.77 22.67
CA GLY A 815 -29.39 11.31 23.35
C GLY A 815 -29.52 11.27 24.87
N LYS A 816 -30.70 11.63 25.41
CA LYS A 816 -30.99 11.52 26.86
C LYS A 816 -30.98 10.08 27.37
N VAL A 817 -31.55 9.14 26.61
CA VAL A 817 -31.48 7.71 26.95
C VAL A 817 -30.03 7.23 26.97
N LEU A 818 -29.27 7.48 25.90
CA LEU A 818 -27.88 7.05 25.76
C LEU A 818 -26.96 7.60 26.86
N ILE A 819 -27.10 8.86 27.26
CA ILE A 819 -26.33 9.44 28.40
C ILE A 819 -26.58 8.67 29.70
N SER A 820 -27.79 8.16 29.91
CA SER A 820 -28.18 7.37 31.09
C SER A 820 -27.81 5.89 31.05
N GLU A 821 -27.36 5.36 29.91
CA GLU A 821 -26.82 4.00 29.83
C GLU A 821 -25.56 3.86 30.69
N ALA A 822 -25.32 2.66 31.25
CA ALA A 822 -24.12 2.40 32.06
C ALA A 822 -22.83 2.38 31.21
N ASP A 823 -22.92 1.92 29.95
CA ASP A 823 -21.77 1.87 29.03
C ASP A 823 -21.28 3.29 28.67
N GLU A 824 -19.97 3.50 28.76
CA GLU A 824 -19.38 4.81 28.50
C GLU A 824 -19.45 5.20 27.01
N ARG A 825 -19.23 4.27 26.07
CA ARG A 825 -19.26 4.60 24.64
C ARG A 825 -20.64 5.09 24.22
N LYS A 826 -21.69 4.45 24.75
CA LYS A 826 -23.10 4.87 24.57
C LYS A 826 -23.33 6.26 25.13
N ALA A 827 -22.94 6.51 26.39
CA ALA A 827 -23.11 7.81 27.01
C ALA A 827 -22.41 8.92 26.22
N ARG A 828 -21.19 8.67 25.75
CA ARG A 828 -20.44 9.58 24.85
C ARG A 828 -21.17 9.80 23.53
N THR A 829 -21.71 8.75 22.89
CA THR A 829 -22.59 8.88 21.70
C THR A 829 -23.79 9.80 22.00
N GLY A 830 -24.42 9.64 23.17
CA GLY A 830 -25.53 10.48 23.62
C GLY A 830 -25.15 11.95 23.81
N VAL A 831 -23.99 12.23 24.40
CA VAL A 831 -23.43 13.60 24.54
C VAL A 831 -23.19 14.24 23.16
N VAL A 832 -22.60 13.50 22.22
CA VAL A 832 -22.39 13.96 20.83
C VAL A 832 -23.72 14.30 20.14
N ILE A 833 -24.75 13.47 20.29
CA ILE A 833 -26.09 13.74 19.73
C ILE A 833 -26.70 15.01 20.37
N MET A 834 -26.70 15.10 21.71
CA MET A 834 -27.26 16.26 22.42
C MET A 834 -26.54 17.58 22.09
N SER A 835 -25.22 17.52 21.89
CA SER A 835 -24.40 18.66 21.48
C SER A 835 -24.71 19.14 20.07
N ARG A 836 -24.80 18.22 19.10
CA ARG A 836 -24.97 18.55 17.68
C ARG A 836 -26.38 19.03 17.34
N LEU A 837 -27.36 18.88 18.25
CA LEU A 837 -28.64 19.59 18.19
C LEU A 837 -28.51 21.11 18.34
N ASN A 838 -27.49 21.58 19.07
CA ASN A 838 -27.19 22.99 19.29
C ASN A 838 -28.37 23.83 19.81
N MET A 839 -29.29 23.22 20.57
CA MET A 839 -30.40 23.89 21.25
C MET A 839 -29.99 24.22 22.69
N PHE A 840 -30.51 25.30 23.28
CA PHE A 840 -30.11 25.74 24.63
C PHE A 840 -30.27 24.61 25.67
N ASN A 841 -31.46 24.02 25.75
CA ASN A 841 -31.76 22.90 26.66
C ASN A 841 -30.91 21.64 26.38
N SER A 842 -30.35 21.48 25.17
CA SER A 842 -29.51 20.33 24.84
C SER A 842 -28.05 20.57 25.22
N LEU A 843 -27.55 21.80 25.08
CA LEU A 843 -26.25 22.22 25.60
C LEU A 843 -26.21 22.19 27.14
N ASP A 844 -27.33 22.43 27.83
CA ASP A 844 -27.41 22.26 29.29
C ASP A 844 -27.22 20.80 29.73
N VAL A 845 -27.72 19.84 28.96
CA VAL A 845 -27.51 18.40 29.23
C VAL A 845 -26.04 18.00 28.99
N VAL A 846 -25.38 18.58 27.98
CA VAL A 846 -23.94 18.41 27.74
C VAL A 846 -23.11 19.10 28.83
N GLY A 847 -23.54 20.26 29.32
CA GLY A 847 -22.91 20.97 30.44
C GLY A 847 -22.93 20.16 31.74
N ALA A 848 -24.03 19.50 32.06
CA ALA A 848 -24.12 18.58 33.20
C ALA A 848 -23.15 17.38 33.06
N ALA A 849 -22.89 16.91 31.83
CA ALA A 849 -21.98 15.80 31.56
C ALA A 849 -20.49 16.11 31.84
N LEU A 850 -20.11 17.39 32.03
CA LEU A 850 -18.79 17.77 32.55
C LEU A 850 -18.55 17.27 33.99
N SER A 851 -19.60 16.90 34.72
CA SER A 851 -19.52 16.33 36.08
C SER A 851 -19.79 14.82 36.13
N ASP A 852 -19.85 14.12 34.99
CA ASP A 852 -20.03 12.66 34.94
C ASP A 852 -18.81 11.94 35.55
N PRO A 853 -18.99 10.90 36.39
CA PRO A 853 -17.87 10.14 36.95
C PRO A 853 -16.97 9.50 35.89
N ARG A 854 -17.48 9.22 34.68
CA ARG A 854 -16.78 8.54 33.60
C ARG A 854 -15.88 9.50 32.81
N PRO A 855 -14.55 9.27 32.73
CA PRO A 855 -13.62 10.20 32.11
C PRO A 855 -13.94 10.51 30.65
N GLY A 856 -14.35 9.52 29.86
CA GLY A 856 -14.63 9.70 28.45
C GLY A 856 -15.86 10.56 28.21
N VAL A 857 -16.85 10.52 29.11
CA VAL A 857 -18.01 11.41 29.06
C VAL A 857 -17.58 12.87 29.32
N ARG A 858 -16.69 13.11 30.28
CA ARG A 858 -16.11 14.45 30.52
C ARG A 858 -15.27 14.95 29.34
N ILE A 859 -14.42 14.10 28.76
CA ILE A 859 -13.62 14.40 27.56
C ILE A 859 -14.53 14.77 26.38
N THR A 860 -15.56 13.96 26.10
CA THR A 860 -16.51 14.24 25.02
C THR A 860 -17.30 15.53 25.29
N ALA A 861 -17.72 15.81 26.52
CA ALA A 861 -18.39 17.07 26.88
C ALA A 861 -17.46 18.30 26.71
N LEU A 862 -16.18 18.21 27.08
CA LEU A 862 -15.18 19.26 26.87
C LEU A 862 -14.97 19.57 25.37
N LEU A 863 -14.78 18.54 24.55
CA LEU A 863 -14.59 18.66 23.10
C LEU A 863 -15.84 19.28 22.43
N GLU A 864 -17.02 18.78 22.78
CA GLU A 864 -18.28 19.21 22.17
C GLU A 864 -18.70 20.63 22.60
N LEU A 865 -18.38 21.08 23.82
CA LEU A 865 -18.69 22.45 24.31
C LEU A 865 -17.65 23.52 23.93
N ASN A 866 -16.60 23.17 23.19
CA ASN A 866 -15.50 24.08 22.84
C ASN A 866 -16.01 25.38 22.17
N GLY A 867 -15.80 26.52 22.83
CA GLY A 867 -16.23 27.85 22.41
C GLY A 867 -17.73 28.14 22.58
N ARG A 868 -18.49 27.26 23.24
CA ARG A 868 -19.96 27.35 23.40
C ARG A 868 -20.51 26.77 24.72
N CYS A 869 -19.72 26.78 25.80
CA CYS A 869 -20.18 26.29 27.10
C CYS A 869 -21.23 27.26 27.70
N PRO A 870 -22.43 26.80 28.10
CA PRO A 870 -23.42 27.66 28.75
C PRO A 870 -22.86 28.25 30.05
N GLU A 871 -23.20 29.50 30.34
CA GLU A 871 -22.58 30.31 31.41
C GLU A 871 -22.52 29.59 32.77
N GLN A 872 -23.61 28.91 33.14
CA GLN A 872 -23.77 28.17 34.40
C GLN A 872 -22.85 26.94 34.55
N TYR A 873 -22.20 26.46 33.49
CA TYR A 873 -21.27 25.32 33.51
C TYR A 873 -19.80 25.71 33.32
N ARG A 874 -19.50 26.99 33.09
CA ARG A 874 -18.13 27.44 32.77
C ARG A 874 -17.13 27.23 33.92
N GLU A 875 -17.58 27.33 35.16
CA GLU A 875 -16.74 27.03 36.34
C GLU A 875 -16.36 25.54 36.38
N ALA A 876 -17.32 24.64 36.13
CA ALA A 876 -17.06 23.21 36.03
C ALA A 876 -16.13 22.87 34.86
N PHE A 877 -16.34 23.48 33.68
CA PHE A 877 -15.46 23.33 32.51
C PHE A 877 -14.00 23.70 32.85
N VAL A 878 -13.79 24.87 33.46
CA VAL A 878 -12.45 25.37 33.82
C VAL A 878 -11.81 24.54 34.95
N ALA A 879 -12.61 23.96 35.85
CA ALA A 879 -12.11 23.05 36.89
C ALA A 879 -11.45 21.79 36.31
N LEU A 880 -11.92 21.26 35.16
CA LEU A 880 -11.38 20.05 34.53
C LEU A 880 -9.94 20.23 33.99
N VAL A 881 -9.43 21.45 33.88
CA VAL A 881 -7.99 21.73 33.64
C VAL A 881 -7.09 21.14 34.75
N LYS A 882 -7.69 20.81 35.90
CA LYS A 882 -7.08 20.15 37.07
C LYS A 882 -7.76 18.82 37.43
N ASP A 883 -8.45 18.16 36.49
CA ASP A 883 -8.99 16.82 36.69
C ASP A 883 -7.84 15.85 37.07
N PRO A 884 -8.02 14.94 38.05
CA PRO A 884 -6.99 13.99 38.45
C PRO A 884 -6.63 12.95 37.37
N LEU A 885 -7.42 12.82 36.29
CA LEU A 885 -7.14 11.90 35.18
C LEU A 885 -6.47 12.68 34.02
N PRO A 886 -5.21 12.34 33.64
CA PRO A 886 -4.40 13.13 32.72
C PRO A 886 -5.09 13.50 31.41
N ASN A 887 -5.79 12.56 30.78
CA ASN A 887 -6.39 12.77 29.46
C ASN A 887 -7.60 13.73 29.48
N VAL A 888 -8.31 13.82 30.62
CA VAL A 888 -9.34 14.85 30.83
C VAL A 888 -8.67 16.22 30.96
N ALA A 889 -7.60 16.32 31.75
CA ALA A 889 -6.87 17.57 31.97
C ALA A 889 -6.06 18.05 30.76
N ARG A 890 -5.54 17.16 29.91
CA ARG A 890 -4.86 17.48 28.64
C ARG A 890 -5.85 18.08 27.66
N VAL A 891 -6.99 17.43 27.42
CA VAL A 891 -8.06 17.94 26.55
C VAL A 891 -8.59 19.29 27.07
N ALA A 892 -8.89 19.41 28.37
CA ALA A 892 -9.40 20.64 28.97
C ALA A 892 -8.48 21.87 28.78
N LYS A 893 -7.17 21.67 28.64
CA LYS A 893 -6.21 22.76 28.36
C LYS A 893 -6.25 23.27 26.92
N GLN A 894 -6.75 22.46 25.98
CA GLN A 894 -6.75 22.75 24.53
C GLN A 894 -8.09 23.34 24.05
N VAL A 895 -9.19 23.04 24.73
CA VAL A 895 -10.53 23.63 24.48
C VAL A 895 -10.81 24.90 25.31
N ARG A 896 -11.89 25.62 25.01
CA ARG A 896 -12.33 26.83 25.74
C ARG A 896 -13.83 26.78 26.09
N PRO A 897 -14.28 27.40 27.19
CA PRO A 897 -15.71 27.59 27.51
C PRO A 897 -16.39 28.72 26.72
#